data_AF-A0A7C5AH38-F1
#
_entry.id   AF-A0A7C5AH38-F1
#
_cell.length_a   1.000
_cell.length_b   1.000
_cell.length_c   1.000
_cell.angle_alpha   90.00
_cell.angle_beta   90.00
_cell.angle_gamma   90.00
#
_symmetry.space_group_name_H-M   'P 1'
#
loop_
_entity.id
_entity.type
_entity.pdbx_description
1 polymer ?
#
loop_
_entity_poly.entity_id
_entity_poly.type
_entity_poly.pdbx_seq_one_letter_code
_entity_poly.pdbx_strand_id
1 'polypeptide(L)'
;MKKCMLASACCWVILLSPSVRAKTTSTVATGDWNSAIWDNGAPAAGDTVNVGHSVVLTNATPPLLVFSQTAGTFTFAGSNAWLVAETVLIGGTVTHDLNSDTNGSDGWQVDNRVLITCTNLTLNGSINVSARGFRENPLNSTAPGLGPGGGMGERGGGHGGYGGGNVTPGYGLPYGNPADPQWHGSSGGNRENNSDRRGGRGGGLVIIEASGHVLINGSILANGENSPEYTWGGGGGAGGGINIRCGTWSSTGGVIRADGGWGSTFLGGSGGGGRIAICVSNSPAQALLPEPRAVISARYGTVSGPTIPPYWFGDYGTIYGNDPSVLPTVMTGCYGYVYGPVGDNWVRTSFALTNCWLRFASNQSARVNGDMVLDGTSLYALKDTSVGGDIHLTNGSSLMFAGNPTNGISPEWGTLVEVTGSVRVAASCVIYLQSEATNGGSVYMCVSNFHLAAGGIVSADESGFAGGNPSGYGPGAGSNSYGGAGYGGTGGRYPTYGGSTYGSATNPIHPGSGGAGSGSSSGKRGGGLIRITARNEMAIHGTMSANGGDTTENNRCAGSGGAIYLCADKFVEAYGTLRAEGGDGTNNCGAGGGGRIARYYRCDGFAGTVSVAGGGVSYPGQSGTVYSAFSSNYTVFTVAGDPARHGSPQPYGYGANGVAWGEIVTNTVNSPADEAGGRRYRCIGWRMTNGVGGSASGTGTVAVLTMDPDTTLFWLWTNEYYLTTLAGPHGSLESDPSGWYTHGGTSSVRAIPDSGYYFSQWRGDYGADLMLTNPLPITMDRPRSITAVFGATGGQTKVWTAMTGDWMNDSNWTPPGVPAFYDSVIIPSGTVTLAETPRLASLTVTGTGSLSTVSGAKVQLSVARDVVISGNTAQVVIRGGELSAGGDIVLAATSRLYAASAATNSSTPEYGVLVRCRDIVIRTNCWLYPQSDNTNGGSPKFIVRNLVIDAGGGIDANGRGFRGGLAPADPGGPTVGWGYGRGYLSNGGGYGGKGGRASPPYGQTYGSAETPIHPGSGGGGNDGNPWRSGGNGGGLVRVEAGGVIAVNGVVRANGNDGGGDYGTGGGSGGGIYLTCRVIEGSGSLTANGGAGHWAGGGSAGGGGRIAVWRTTDRFSGSAEAARGSTVTSPDAEPGTIYWGDIAPAGTVFCVR
;
A
#
# COMPACT_ATOMS: atom_id res chain seq x y z
N MET A 1 5.00 17.23 27.28
CA MET A 1 3.76 18.01 27.06
C MET A 1 3.85 18.64 25.67
N LYS A 2 2.74 18.76 24.91
CA LYS A 2 2.59 19.45 23.59
C LYS A 2 3.79 19.30 22.62
N LYS A 3 3.90 18.34 21.69
CA LYS A 3 2.94 17.83 20.68
C LYS A 3 2.48 18.87 19.64
N CYS A 4 3.43 19.28 18.78
CA CYS A 4 3.37 19.93 17.46
C CYS A 4 4.83 19.97 16.93
N MET A 5 5.21 19.81 15.65
CA MET A 5 4.58 19.27 14.43
C MET A 5 5.49 18.14 13.87
N LEU A 6 5.15 17.36 12.84
CA LEU A 6 5.49 17.62 11.43
C LEU A 6 4.65 16.72 10.49
N ALA A 7 3.33 16.97 10.44
CA ALA A 7 2.67 16.86 9.15
C ALA A 7 3.09 18.10 8.33
N SER A 8 3.46 17.94 7.06
CA SER A 8 3.71 19.09 6.18
C SER A 8 2.39 19.74 5.74
N ALA A 9 1.69 20.31 6.72
CA ALA A 9 0.76 21.39 6.50
C ALA A 9 1.61 22.68 6.51
N CYS A 10 2.04 23.10 5.33
CA CYS A 10 2.63 24.43 5.11
C CYS A 10 1.56 25.53 5.28
N CYS A 11 1.02 25.65 6.49
CA CYS A 11 0.29 26.83 6.92
C CYS A 11 1.29 27.92 7.26
N TRP A 12 1.85 28.53 6.21
CA TRP A 12 2.65 29.74 6.33
C TRP A 12 1.72 30.85 6.84
N VAL A 13 1.76 31.11 8.15
CA VAL A 13 1.14 32.30 8.71
C VAL A 13 1.99 33.49 8.28
N ILE A 14 1.47 34.27 7.34
CA ILE A 14 2.11 35.48 6.83
C ILE A 14 2.05 36.55 7.93
N LEU A 15 3.06 36.54 8.80
CA LEU A 15 3.24 37.52 9.86
C LEU A 15 3.86 38.80 9.29
N LEU A 16 3.01 39.65 8.69
CA LEU A 16 3.37 41.04 8.45
C LEU A 16 3.53 41.77 9.78
N SER A 17 4.75 42.23 10.07
CA SER A 17 4.97 43.18 11.17
C SER A 17 4.47 44.57 10.75
N PRO A 18 3.69 45.27 11.59
CA PRO A 18 2.96 46.47 11.16
C PRO A 18 3.84 47.72 11.23
N SER A 19 4.26 48.28 10.09
CA SER A 19 4.62 49.72 9.93
C SER A 19 5.22 50.12 8.57
N VAL A 20 5.59 49.19 7.68
CA VAL A 20 6.06 49.57 6.34
C VAL A 20 4.89 49.99 5.46
N ARG A 21 5.01 51.15 4.81
CA ARG A 21 3.98 51.75 3.96
C ARG A 21 3.84 50.94 2.66
N ALA A 22 2.93 49.96 2.65
CA ALA A 22 2.65 49.13 1.49
C ALA A 22 2.48 50.00 0.23
N LYS A 23 3.33 49.79 -0.78
CA LYS A 23 3.25 50.48 -2.07
C LYS A 23 2.80 49.51 -3.14
N THR A 24 2.20 50.06 -4.19
CA THR A 24 2.10 49.36 -5.47
C THR A 24 3.36 49.64 -6.27
N THR A 25 3.94 48.61 -6.87
CA THR A 25 5.05 48.71 -7.82
C THR A 25 4.75 47.86 -9.06
N SER A 26 5.05 48.39 -10.23
CA SER A 26 4.71 47.81 -11.53
C SER A 26 5.94 47.75 -12.44
N THR A 27 6.03 46.72 -13.27
CA THR A 27 7.12 46.64 -14.26
C THR A 27 6.92 47.65 -15.38
N VAL A 28 7.93 48.47 -15.68
CA VAL A 28 7.96 49.41 -16.82
C VAL A 28 8.78 48.92 -18.02
N ALA A 29 9.54 47.83 -17.85
CA ALA A 29 10.35 47.21 -18.88
C ALA A 29 10.56 45.71 -18.59
N THR A 30 11.12 44.98 -19.56
CA THR A 30 11.58 43.59 -19.39
C THR A 30 12.97 43.56 -18.75
N GLY A 31 13.22 42.63 -17.82
CA GLY A 31 14.56 42.41 -17.23
C GLY A 31 14.56 41.53 -15.99
N ASP A 32 15.66 41.52 -15.24
CA ASP A 32 15.78 40.74 -14.00
C ASP A 32 15.01 41.39 -12.85
N TRP A 33 14.46 40.59 -11.94
CA TRP A 33 13.70 41.04 -10.76
C TRP A 33 14.42 42.11 -9.92
N ASN A 34 15.75 41.99 -9.79
CA ASN A 34 16.58 42.92 -9.01
C ASN A 34 17.12 44.12 -9.82
N SER A 35 16.72 44.27 -11.09
CA SER A 35 17.15 45.36 -11.96
C SER A 35 16.19 46.57 -11.88
N ALA A 36 16.57 47.68 -12.53
CA ALA A 36 15.80 48.94 -12.53
C ALA A 36 14.57 48.91 -13.48
N ILE A 37 13.74 47.88 -13.36
CA ILE A 37 12.55 47.65 -14.20
C ILE A 37 11.23 48.06 -13.54
N TRP A 38 11.27 48.69 -12.36
CA TRP A 38 10.11 48.96 -11.50
C TRP A 38 9.81 50.47 -11.40
N ASP A 39 8.55 50.86 -11.60
CA ASP A 39 8.09 52.27 -11.53
C ASP A 39 8.37 52.95 -10.18
N ASN A 40 8.29 52.19 -9.09
CA ASN A 40 8.37 52.67 -7.71
C ASN A 40 9.52 51.99 -6.94
N GLY A 41 10.57 51.61 -7.67
CA GLY A 41 11.70 50.82 -7.15
C GLY A 41 11.33 49.37 -6.85
N ALA A 42 12.37 48.57 -6.55
CA ALA A 42 12.22 47.13 -6.34
C ALA A 42 11.15 46.77 -5.28
N PRO A 43 10.41 45.65 -5.47
CA PRO A 43 9.45 45.16 -4.49
C PRO A 43 10.07 44.85 -3.13
N ALA A 44 9.38 45.21 -2.05
CA ALA A 44 9.72 44.90 -0.68
C ALA A 44 8.64 44.04 -0.01
N ALA A 45 8.88 43.62 1.23
CA ALA A 45 7.92 42.83 1.99
C ALA A 45 6.63 43.64 2.28
N GLY A 46 5.47 43.03 2.01
CA GLY A 46 4.16 43.66 2.13
C GLY A 46 3.70 44.50 0.93
N ASP A 47 4.47 44.57 -0.15
CA ASP A 47 4.08 45.32 -1.36
C ASP A 47 3.05 44.59 -2.23
N THR A 48 2.34 45.37 -3.05
CA THR A 48 1.54 44.88 -4.17
C THR A 48 2.34 45.02 -5.46
N VAL A 49 2.55 43.92 -6.17
CA VAL A 49 3.41 43.83 -7.35
C VAL A 49 2.58 43.52 -8.60
N ASN A 50 2.65 44.39 -9.60
CA ASN A 50 2.02 44.21 -10.90
C ASN A 50 3.08 43.95 -11.99
N VAL A 51 3.14 42.72 -12.48
CA VAL A 51 3.96 42.36 -13.64
C VAL A 51 3.10 42.49 -14.90
N GLY A 52 3.64 43.21 -15.89
CA GLY A 52 3.06 43.40 -17.23
C GLY A 52 4.10 43.29 -18.36
N HIS A 53 5.36 43.04 -18.00
CA HIS A 53 6.49 42.80 -18.88
C HIS A 53 7.15 41.47 -18.50
N SER A 54 8.09 40.97 -19.30
CA SER A 54 8.79 39.73 -18.95
C SER A 54 9.81 39.96 -17.84
N VAL A 55 9.84 39.07 -16.84
CA VAL A 55 10.73 39.18 -15.67
C VAL A 55 11.43 37.87 -15.39
N VAL A 56 12.73 37.92 -15.13
CA VAL A 56 13.53 36.76 -14.67
C VAL A 56 13.77 36.87 -13.17
N LEU A 57 13.46 35.80 -12.44
CA LEU A 57 13.60 35.70 -11.00
C LEU A 57 14.69 34.68 -10.66
N THR A 58 15.79 35.14 -10.05
CA THR A 58 16.96 34.30 -9.74
C THR A 58 17.06 33.85 -8.28
N ASN A 59 16.26 34.44 -7.39
CA ASN A 59 16.25 34.19 -5.95
C ASN A 59 14.83 34.31 -5.40
N ALA A 60 14.63 33.95 -4.13
CA ALA A 60 13.41 34.21 -3.38
C ALA A 60 12.93 35.67 -3.50
N THR A 61 11.65 35.90 -3.83
CA THR A 61 11.01 37.19 -3.59
C THR A 61 10.92 37.49 -2.09
N PRO A 62 10.97 38.76 -1.65
CA PRO A 62 10.49 39.11 -0.32
C PRO A 62 8.99 38.75 -0.19
N PRO A 63 8.45 38.54 1.04
CA PRO A 63 7.05 38.17 1.20
C PRO A 63 6.09 39.28 0.78
N LEU A 64 5.41 39.12 -0.36
CA LEU A 64 4.52 40.13 -0.94
C LEU A 64 3.10 40.05 -0.36
N LEU A 65 2.34 41.14 -0.44
CA LEU A 65 0.90 41.11 -0.14
C LEU A 65 0.13 40.55 -1.35
N VAL A 66 0.37 41.11 -2.53
CA VAL A 66 -0.23 40.63 -3.79
C VAL A 66 0.85 40.56 -4.86
N PHE A 67 0.89 39.44 -5.58
CA PHE A 67 1.61 39.30 -6.83
C PHE A 67 0.59 39.10 -7.96
N SER A 68 0.56 40.01 -8.93
CA SER A 68 -0.33 39.96 -10.08
C SER A 68 0.49 39.96 -11.36
N GLN A 69 0.51 38.83 -12.08
CA GLN A 69 1.16 38.71 -13.38
C GLN A 69 0.10 38.76 -14.50
N THR A 70 0.04 39.89 -15.21
CA THR A 70 -1.00 40.19 -16.21
C THR A 70 -0.54 40.00 -17.65
N ALA A 71 0.75 40.20 -17.94
CA ALA A 71 1.30 40.11 -19.30
C ALA A 71 2.82 39.85 -19.29
N GLY A 72 3.35 39.34 -20.41
CA GLY A 72 4.74 38.88 -20.51
C GLY A 72 4.97 37.52 -19.84
N THR A 73 6.24 37.11 -19.77
CA THR A 73 6.67 35.83 -19.20
C THR A 73 7.41 36.05 -17.88
N PHE A 74 6.96 35.38 -16.82
CA PHE A 74 7.65 35.33 -15.54
C PHE A 74 8.47 34.04 -15.46
N THR A 75 9.80 34.15 -15.45
CA THR A 75 10.73 33.01 -15.54
C THR A 75 11.48 32.81 -14.22
N PHE A 76 11.37 31.61 -13.64
CA PHE A 76 12.20 31.18 -12.51
C PHE A 76 13.55 30.65 -13.04
N ALA A 77 14.66 31.18 -12.54
CA ALA A 77 16.01 30.82 -12.97
C ALA A 77 16.86 30.39 -11.75
N GLY A 78 17.34 29.15 -11.75
CA GLY A 78 18.09 28.56 -10.65
C GLY A 78 17.22 27.98 -9.53
N SER A 79 17.83 27.12 -8.71
CA SER A 79 17.15 26.33 -7.68
C SER A 79 16.78 27.14 -6.42
N ASN A 80 17.26 28.37 -6.33
CA ASN A 80 16.97 29.36 -5.28
C ASN A 80 15.81 30.30 -5.63
N ALA A 81 15.28 30.25 -6.85
CA ALA A 81 14.13 31.07 -7.24
C ALA A 81 12.84 30.55 -6.57
N TRP A 82 12.21 31.38 -5.73
CA TRP A 82 10.85 31.15 -5.21
C TRP A 82 10.01 32.40 -5.31
N LEU A 83 8.68 32.25 -5.38
CA LEU A 83 7.72 33.33 -5.23
C LEU A 83 6.98 33.14 -3.89
N VAL A 84 7.04 34.12 -3.00
CA VAL A 84 6.23 34.20 -1.78
C VAL A 84 5.32 35.42 -1.82
N ALA A 85 4.01 35.20 -1.74
CA ALA A 85 3.00 36.26 -1.65
C ALA A 85 1.74 35.76 -0.92
N GLU A 86 0.98 36.62 -0.25
CA GLU A 86 -0.32 36.23 0.32
C GLU A 86 -1.32 35.86 -0.79
N THR A 87 -1.48 36.71 -1.80
CA THR A 87 -2.32 36.45 -2.97
C THR A 87 -1.50 36.41 -4.26
N VAL A 88 -1.62 35.33 -5.03
CA VAL A 88 -0.99 35.14 -6.34
C VAL A 88 -2.05 35.11 -7.43
N LEU A 89 -1.99 36.03 -8.38
CA LEU A 89 -2.87 36.11 -9.55
C LEU A 89 -2.03 35.93 -10.81
N ILE A 90 -2.29 34.90 -11.61
CA ILE A 90 -1.57 34.61 -12.85
C ILE A 90 -2.56 34.67 -14.01
N GLY A 91 -2.50 35.75 -14.80
CA GLY A 91 -3.14 35.89 -16.11
C GLY A 91 -2.17 35.74 -17.30
N GLY A 92 -0.88 36.05 -17.10
CA GLY A 92 0.19 35.85 -18.09
C GLY A 92 0.77 34.43 -18.11
N THR A 93 2.00 34.30 -18.64
CA THR A 93 2.74 33.03 -18.66
C THR A 93 3.79 33.00 -17.55
N VAL A 94 3.84 31.89 -16.81
CA VAL A 94 4.88 31.55 -15.84
C VAL A 94 5.66 30.33 -16.35
N THR A 95 6.97 30.33 -16.21
CA THR A 95 7.85 29.24 -16.63
C THR A 95 9.12 29.18 -15.78
N HIS A 96 10.00 28.24 -16.07
CA HIS A 96 11.37 28.26 -15.54
C HIS A 96 12.39 28.10 -16.68
N ASP A 97 13.65 28.43 -16.42
CA ASP A 97 14.74 28.25 -17.38
C ASP A 97 15.03 26.77 -17.66
N LEU A 98 15.70 26.50 -18.77
CA LEU A 98 16.06 25.14 -19.18
C LEU A 98 17.09 24.54 -18.21
N ASN A 99 16.73 23.48 -17.48
CA ASN A 99 17.62 22.68 -16.64
C ASN A 99 18.90 22.25 -17.37
N SER A 100 20.01 22.03 -16.66
CA SER A 100 21.29 21.68 -17.30
C SER A 100 21.41 20.17 -17.61
N ASP A 101 22.47 19.82 -18.32
CA ASP A 101 22.88 18.45 -18.64
C ASP A 101 23.73 17.85 -17.51
N THR A 102 23.11 17.57 -16.36
CA THR A 102 23.78 16.98 -15.17
C THR A 102 24.23 15.52 -15.41
N ASN A 103 25.29 15.36 -16.21
CA ASN A 103 25.86 14.07 -16.61
C ASN A 103 26.39 13.27 -15.41
N GLY A 104 25.68 12.20 -15.04
CA GLY A 104 26.25 10.86 -14.77
C GLY A 104 27.19 10.59 -13.59
N SER A 105 28.05 11.53 -13.17
CA SER A 105 29.03 11.34 -12.07
C SER A 105 28.57 11.90 -10.74
N ASP A 106 27.93 13.08 -10.76
CA ASP A 106 27.72 13.89 -9.55
C ASP A 106 26.30 13.70 -8.95
N GLY A 107 25.46 12.91 -9.63
CA GLY A 107 24.06 12.66 -9.30
C GLY A 107 23.10 13.63 -10.00
N TRP A 108 21.88 13.16 -10.30
CA TRP A 108 20.85 13.99 -10.94
C TRP A 108 20.36 15.08 -9.97
N GLN A 109 20.32 16.34 -10.45
CA GLN A 109 19.88 17.50 -9.67
C GLN A 109 18.65 18.18 -10.31
N VAL A 110 18.02 19.09 -9.57
CA VAL A 110 16.88 19.93 -9.99
C VAL A 110 17.36 21.39 -10.00
N ASP A 111 17.77 21.87 -11.16
CA ASP A 111 18.44 23.18 -11.29
C ASP A 111 17.44 24.34 -11.41
N ASN A 112 16.26 24.11 -11.99
CA ASN A 112 15.24 25.12 -12.29
C ASN A 112 13.85 24.52 -12.08
N ARG A 113 13.00 25.18 -11.29
CA ARG A 113 11.60 24.78 -11.04
C ARG A 113 10.73 26.03 -10.87
N VAL A 114 9.44 25.89 -11.11
CA VAL A 114 8.46 26.88 -10.60
C VAL A 114 8.13 26.49 -9.15
N LEU A 115 8.46 27.35 -8.19
CA LEU A 115 8.11 27.19 -6.77
C LEU A 115 7.33 28.42 -6.30
N ILE A 116 6.06 28.22 -5.95
CA ILE A 116 5.17 29.27 -5.46
C ILE A 116 4.65 28.88 -4.08
N THR A 117 4.87 29.72 -3.09
CA THR A 117 4.35 29.57 -1.73
C THR A 117 3.42 30.75 -1.41
N CYS A 118 2.18 30.48 -1.01
CA CYS A 118 1.18 31.55 -0.85
C CYS A 118 0.06 31.21 0.14
N THR A 119 -0.86 32.16 0.36
CA THR A 119 -2.16 31.85 0.98
C THR A 119 -3.14 31.43 -0.10
N ASN A 120 -3.39 32.28 -1.10
CA ASN A 120 -4.35 32.02 -2.17
C ASN A 120 -3.72 32.17 -3.55
N LEU A 121 -4.08 31.28 -4.48
CA LEU A 121 -3.63 31.33 -5.88
C LEU A 121 -4.82 31.28 -6.83
N THR A 122 -4.85 32.19 -7.81
CA THR A 122 -5.77 32.15 -8.95
C THR A 122 -4.97 32.11 -10.25
N LEU A 123 -5.11 31.01 -10.98
CA LEU A 123 -4.50 30.81 -12.30
C LEU A 123 -5.57 30.89 -13.38
N ASN A 124 -5.55 31.98 -14.16
CA ASN A 124 -6.33 32.16 -15.39
C ASN A 124 -5.44 32.06 -16.65
N GLY A 125 -4.14 32.31 -16.52
CA GLY A 125 -3.13 32.21 -17.58
C GLY A 125 -2.51 30.82 -17.73
N SER A 126 -1.18 30.74 -17.83
CA SER A 126 -0.47 29.46 -17.97
C SER A 126 0.78 29.38 -17.10
N ILE A 127 0.96 28.25 -16.39
CA ILE A 127 2.26 27.80 -15.87
C ILE A 127 2.76 26.73 -16.84
N ASN A 128 3.63 27.09 -17.78
CA ASN A 128 4.11 26.19 -18.82
C ASN A 128 5.60 25.87 -18.64
N VAL A 129 5.86 24.67 -18.11
CA VAL A 129 7.19 24.08 -17.94
C VAL A 129 7.42 22.88 -18.89
N SER A 130 6.63 22.77 -19.96
CA SER A 130 6.80 21.71 -20.97
C SER A 130 8.18 21.80 -21.64
N ALA A 131 8.76 20.64 -21.97
CA ALA A 131 10.09 20.48 -22.56
C ALA A 131 11.26 21.14 -21.77
N ARG A 132 11.10 21.35 -20.46
CA ARG A 132 12.11 21.99 -19.56
C ARG A 132 12.66 21.07 -18.47
N GLY A 133 12.37 19.78 -18.52
CA GLY A 133 12.97 18.78 -17.66
C GLY A 133 14.42 18.47 -18.06
N PHE A 134 14.87 17.24 -17.84
CA PHE A 134 16.22 16.84 -18.23
C PHE A 134 16.38 16.98 -19.76
N ARG A 135 17.51 17.57 -20.18
CA ARG A 135 17.84 17.85 -21.60
C ARG A 135 18.19 16.58 -22.38
N GLU A 136 18.33 16.73 -23.68
CA GLU A 136 19.04 15.77 -24.52
C GLU A 136 20.46 15.49 -24.03
N ASN A 137 21.00 14.34 -24.42
CA ASN A 137 22.43 14.16 -24.43
C ASN A 137 23.04 14.99 -25.60
N PRO A 138 23.99 15.92 -25.35
CA PRO A 138 24.60 16.72 -26.42
C PRO A 138 25.56 15.94 -27.32
N LEU A 139 25.96 14.73 -26.93
CA LEU A 139 27.10 14.03 -27.52
C LEU A 139 26.70 13.05 -28.62
N ASN A 140 27.55 13.04 -29.66
CA ASN A 140 27.39 12.33 -30.91
C ASN A 140 27.65 10.80 -30.74
N SER A 141 26.80 10.11 -29.98
CA SER A 141 26.95 8.68 -29.64
C SER A 141 25.62 8.04 -29.20
N THR A 142 25.57 6.70 -29.13
CA THR A 142 24.40 5.89 -28.70
C THR A 142 24.12 5.95 -27.19
N ALA A 143 24.30 7.11 -26.58
CA ALA A 143 24.17 7.32 -25.14
C ALA A 143 22.70 7.35 -24.70
N PRO A 144 22.40 7.00 -23.43
CA PRO A 144 21.06 7.21 -22.88
C PRO A 144 20.67 8.68 -22.86
N GLY A 145 19.36 8.94 -22.91
CA GLY A 145 18.77 10.20 -22.48
C GLY A 145 19.16 10.54 -21.04
N LEU A 146 19.07 11.81 -20.68
CA LEU A 146 19.41 12.31 -19.35
C LEU A 146 18.22 12.23 -18.40
N GLY A 147 18.52 12.09 -17.11
CA GLY A 147 17.58 11.91 -16.02
C GLY A 147 17.52 10.47 -15.51
N PRO A 148 16.95 10.23 -14.31
CA PRO A 148 16.94 8.91 -13.67
C PRO A 148 16.20 7.80 -14.46
N GLY A 149 15.37 8.18 -15.42
CA GLY A 149 14.64 7.29 -16.32
C GLY A 149 14.91 7.60 -17.79
N GLY A 150 16.11 8.06 -18.16
CA GLY A 150 16.47 8.29 -19.56
C GLY A 150 16.42 7.03 -20.42
N GLY A 151 15.86 7.13 -21.63
CA GLY A 151 15.78 6.00 -22.56
C GLY A 151 17.12 5.68 -23.22
N MET A 152 17.49 4.40 -23.38
CA MET A 152 18.70 3.99 -24.11
C MET A 152 18.45 3.83 -25.61
N GLY A 153 19.31 4.41 -26.46
CA GLY A 153 19.14 4.35 -27.91
C GLY A 153 17.84 5.04 -28.34
N GLU A 154 17.07 4.43 -29.24
CA GLU A 154 15.85 5.03 -29.80
C GLU A 154 14.64 5.12 -28.83
N ARG A 155 14.82 4.78 -27.55
CA ARG A 155 13.74 4.55 -26.58
C ARG A 155 13.30 5.83 -25.87
N GLY A 156 12.03 5.84 -25.46
CA GLY A 156 11.45 6.97 -24.73
C GLY A 156 11.96 7.08 -23.29
N GLY A 157 11.93 8.30 -22.75
CA GLY A 157 12.18 8.55 -21.32
C GLY A 157 11.00 8.12 -20.45
N GLY A 158 11.26 7.76 -19.19
CA GLY A 158 10.25 7.47 -18.16
C GLY A 158 10.21 8.54 -17.06
N HIS A 159 9.15 8.54 -16.25
CA HIS A 159 9.09 9.30 -14.99
C HIS A 159 7.95 8.82 -14.07
N GLY A 160 6.69 9.10 -14.45
CA GLY A 160 5.51 8.56 -13.78
C GLY A 160 5.16 7.17 -14.30
N GLY A 161 5.22 7.01 -15.63
CA GLY A 161 5.17 5.74 -16.35
C GLY A 161 6.48 5.42 -17.06
N TYR A 162 6.58 4.22 -17.62
CA TYR A 162 7.71 3.75 -18.42
C TYR A 162 7.77 4.45 -19.79
N GLY A 163 8.96 4.63 -20.34
CA GLY A 163 9.14 4.96 -21.76
C GLY A 163 8.97 3.73 -22.66
N GLY A 164 8.52 3.93 -23.90
CA GLY A 164 8.27 2.85 -24.87
C GLY A 164 9.50 2.43 -25.69
N GLY A 165 9.40 1.29 -26.38
CA GLY A 165 10.36 0.84 -27.40
C GLY A 165 10.29 -0.66 -27.72
N ASN A 166 11.37 -1.23 -28.29
CA ASN A 166 11.49 -2.68 -28.52
C ASN A 166 12.36 -3.40 -27.47
N VAL A 167 12.06 -4.70 -27.26
CA VAL A 167 12.26 -5.51 -26.03
C VAL A 167 13.63 -5.46 -25.32
N THR A 168 13.60 -5.85 -24.04
CA THR A 168 14.58 -5.57 -22.97
C THR A 168 16.07 -5.86 -23.24
N PRO A 169 17.01 -5.15 -22.57
CA PRO A 169 16.80 -4.09 -21.56
C PRO A 169 17.12 -2.68 -22.08
N GLY A 170 16.54 -1.64 -21.46
CA GLY A 170 16.95 -0.23 -21.64
C GLY A 170 15.85 0.82 -21.91
N TYR A 171 14.60 0.57 -21.54
CA TYR A 171 13.55 1.62 -21.52
C TYR A 171 13.73 2.59 -20.36
N GLY A 172 13.18 3.80 -20.49
CA GLY A 172 13.10 4.74 -19.38
C GLY A 172 12.20 4.23 -18.26
N LEU A 173 12.71 4.15 -17.03
CA LEU A 173 11.98 3.65 -15.86
C LEU A 173 11.21 4.77 -15.14
N PRO A 174 10.10 4.47 -14.44
CA PRO A 174 9.51 5.37 -13.46
C PRO A 174 10.40 5.60 -12.24
N TYR A 175 10.41 6.82 -11.69
CA TYR A 175 11.14 7.20 -10.47
C TYR A 175 10.43 8.30 -9.70
N GLY A 176 10.85 8.59 -8.46
CA GLY A 176 10.21 9.59 -7.59
C GLY A 176 8.92 9.09 -6.93
N ASN A 177 8.35 9.92 -6.05
CA ASN A 177 7.16 9.59 -5.26
C ASN A 177 5.87 10.07 -5.96
N PRO A 178 4.86 9.21 -6.21
CA PRO A 178 3.55 9.65 -6.72
C PRO A 178 2.86 10.69 -5.84
N ALA A 179 3.00 10.58 -4.52
CA ALA A 179 2.37 11.46 -3.53
C ALA A 179 3.15 12.77 -3.26
N ASP A 180 4.38 12.86 -3.79
CA ASP A 180 5.25 14.02 -3.66
C ASP A 180 6.17 14.15 -4.89
N PRO A 181 5.66 14.65 -6.02
CA PRO A 181 6.46 14.89 -7.21
C PRO A 181 7.49 16.01 -6.94
N GLN A 182 8.76 15.64 -6.92
CA GLN A 182 9.89 16.56 -6.70
C GLN A 182 10.91 16.56 -7.86
N TRP A 183 10.61 15.85 -8.95
CA TRP A 183 11.56 15.62 -10.04
C TRP A 183 10.99 16.05 -11.40
N HIS A 184 11.90 16.41 -12.30
CA HIS A 184 11.64 16.58 -13.73
C HIS A 184 11.40 15.23 -14.42
N GLY A 185 10.77 15.26 -15.60
CA GLY A 185 10.78 14.14 -16.54
C GLY A 185 12.16 13.95 -17.18
N SER A 186 12.50 12.70 -17.51
CA SER A 186 13.74 12.33 -18.23
C SER A 186 13.58 12.50 -19.75
N SER A 187 14.68 12.69 -20.47
CA SER A 187 14.65 12.77 -21.93
C SER A 187 14.61 11.39 -22.61
N GLY A 188 14.13 11.37 -23.85
CA GLY A 188 14.29 10.23 -24.76
C GLY A 188 15.72 10.12 -25.27
N GLY A 189 16.12 8.91 -25.66
CA GLY A 189 17.45 8.68 -26.25
C GLY A 189 17.53 9.01 -27.75
N ASN A 190 18.72 8.81 -28.32
CA ASN A 190 19.08 9.09 -29.71
C ASN A 190 19.80 7.88 -30.35
N ARG A 191 19.78 7.80 -31.68
CA ARG A 191 20.56 6.87 -32.51
C ARG A 191 21.45 7.59 -33.51
N GLU A 192 22.73 7.20 -33.47
CA GLU A 192 23.79 7.57 -34.40
C GLU A 192 24.21 9.05 -34.39
N ASN A 193 25.33 9.29 -35.08
CA ASN A 193 26.17 10.48 -34.95
C ASN A 193 25.64 11.68 -35.77
N ASN A 194 24.40 12.11 -35.55
CA ASN A 194 23.87 13.36 -36.11
C ASN A 194 23.09 14.17 -35.06
N SER A 195 23.43 15.46 -34.93
CA SER A 195 22.74 16.47 -34.11
C SER A 195 21.26 16.61 -34.43
N ASP A 196 20.85 16.31 -35.66
CA ASP A 196 19.46 16.44 -36.09
C ASP A 196 18.55 15.38 -35.45
N ARG A 197 19.07 14.22 -35.03
CA ARG A 197 18.30 13.02 -34.60
C ARG A 197 17.91 12.97 -33.12
N ARG A 198 18.05 14.11 -32.45
CA ARG A 198 18.05 14.30 -31.00
C ARG A 198 16.71 13.92 -30.33
N GLY A 199 16.77 13.11 -29.26
CA GLY A 199 15.62 12.69 -28.46
C GLY A 199 15.03 13.81 -27.58
N GLY A 200 13.72 13.81 -27.36
CA GLY A 200 12.97 14.92 -26.75
C GLY A 200 13.26 15.16 -25.26
N ARG A 201 13.25 16.43 -24.81
CA ARG A 201 13.40 16.85 -23.40
C ARG A 201 12.28 16.31 -22.55
N GLY A 202 12.55 15.98 -21.30
CA GLY A 202 11.47 15.72 -20.34
C GLY A 202 10.68 17.00 -20.00
N GLY A 203 9.56 16.84 -19.30
CA GLY A 203 8.79 17.94 -18.73
C GLY A 203 9.41 18.52 -17.45
N GLY A 204 9.23 19.81 -17.20
CA GLY A 204 9.75 20.52 -16.03
C GLY A 204 9.03 20.20 -14.72
N LEU A 205 9.27 21.02 -13.69
CA LEU A 205 8.70 20.84 -12.34
C LEU A 205 7.93 22.08 -11.88
N VAL A 206 6.70 21.85 -11.40
CA VAL A 206 5.85 22.86 -10.74
C VAL A 206 5.55 22.41 -9.32
N ILE A 207 5.85 23.27 -8.34
CA ILE A 207 5.48 23.11 -6.94
C ILE A 207 4.67 24.34 -6.51
N ILE A 208 3.46 24.11 -6.01
CA ILE A 208 2.57 25.12 -5.43
C ILE A 208 2.27 24.72 -3.99
N GLU A 209 2.59 25.58 -3.04
CA GLU A 209 2.31 25.39 -1.61
C GLU A 209 1.44 26.54 -1.11
N ALA A 210 0.13 26.34 -1.16
CA ALA A 210 -0.88 27.28 -0.67
C ALA A 210 -1.38 26.87 0.73
N SER A 211 -1.50 27.81 1.66
CA SER A 211 -2.17 27.56 2.95
C SER A 211 -3.70 27.65 2.86
N GLY A 212 -4.23 28.36 1.86
CA GLY A 212 -5.64 28.64 1.60
C GLY A 212 -6.17 28.01 0.30
N HIS A 213 -6.77 28.81 -0.58
CA HIS A 213 -7.48 28.33 -1.76
C HIS A 213 -6.66 28.41 -3.07
N VAL A 214 -6.75 27.38 -3.91
CA VAL A 214 -6.14 27.33 -5.25
C VAL A 214 -7.22 27.17 -6.33
N LEU A 215 -7.43 28.22 -7.13
CA LEU A 215 -8.35 28.24 -8.27
C LEU A 215 -7.58 28.08 -9.59
N ILE A 216 -7.88 27.02 -10.35
CA ILE A 216 -7.22 26.69 -11.62
C ILE A 216 -8.24 26.73 -12.76
N ASN A 217 -8.31 27.85 -13.48
CA ASN A 217 -9.11 28.00 -14.71
C ASN A 217 -8.22 28.02 -15.97
N GLY A 218 -6.95 28.39 -15.81
CA GLY A 218 -5.92 28.35 -16.83
C GLY A 218 -5.27 26.96 -16.97
N SER A 219 -4.00 26.94 -17.36
CA SER A 219 -3.25 25.70 -17.63
C SER A 219 -1.98 25.55 -16.81
N ILE A 220 -1.71 24.35 -16.30
CA ILE A 220 -0.41 23.92 -15.76
C ILE A 220 0.09 22.81 -16.67
N LEU A 221 1.15 23.07 -17.42
CA LEU A 221 1.67 22.19 -18.48
C LEU A 221 3.12 21.81 -18.19
N ALA A 222 3.38 20.53 -17.97
CA ALA A 222 4.69 19.94 -17.73
C ALA A 222 4.91 18.76 -18.69
N ASN A 223 4.58 18.93 -19.97
CA ASN A 223 4.67 17.83 -20.94
C ASN A 223 6.12 17.56 -21.37
N GLY A 224 6.41 16.31 -21.71
CA GLY A 224 7.63 15.95 -22.44
C GLY A 224 7.59 16.48 -23.88
N GLU A 225 8.78 16.68 -24.44
CA GLU A 225 8.96 17.10 -25.83
C GLU A 225 8.80 15.90 -26.78
N ASN A 226 8.11 16.12 -27.90
CA ASN A 226 8.10 15.17 -29.00
C ASN A 226 9.50 15.08 -29.63
N SER A 227 9.89 13.90 -30.12
CA SER A 227 11.05 13.79 -30.99
C SER A 227 10.81 14.54 -32.31
N PRO A 228 11.83 15.19 -32.92
CA PRO A 228 11.67 15.92 -34.17
C PRO A 228 11.23 15.02 -35.34
N GLU A 229 10.25 15.49 -36.10
CA GLU A 229 9.40 14.67 -37.00
C GLU A 229 10.14 13.97 -38.16
N TYR A 230 11.30 14.50 -38.58
CA TYR A 230 12.09 13.99 -39.72
C TYR A 230 13.26 13.08 -39.32
N THR A 231 13.27 12.58 -38.08
CA THR A 231 14.41 11.85 -37.52
C THR A 231 14.19 10.33 -37.52
N TRP A 232 15.25 9.58 -37.82
CA TRP A 232 15.28 8.13 -37.61
C TRP A 232 15.72 7.84 -36.18
N GLY A 233 14.89 7.18 -35.39
CA GLY A 233 15.29 6.62 -34.09
C GLY A 233 15.36 7.61 -32.92
N GLY A 234 14.57 8.68 -32.92
CA GLY A 234 14.50 9.62 -31.80
C GLY A 234 13.42 9.24 -30.78
N GLY A 235 13.80 9.12 -29.50
CA GLY A 235 12.87 8.84 -28.40
C GLY A 235 12.12 10.09 -27.92
N GLY A 236 10.87 9.93 -27.50
CA GLY A 236 10.07 11.00 -26.86
C GLY A 236 10.46 11.23 -25.39
N GLY A 237 10.41 12.48 -24.93
CA GLY A 237 10.69 12.84 -23.54
C GLY A 237 9.55 12.52 -22.58
N ALA A 238 9.85 12.21 -21.31
CA ALA A 238 8.84 11.89 -20.31
C ALA A 238 8.09 13.13 -19.80
N GLY A 239 6.85 12.94 -19.33
CA GLY A 239 6.11 13.97 -18.61
C GLY A 239 6.80 14.40 -17.30
N GLY A 240 6.63 15.66 -16.91
CA GLY A 240 7.26 16.30 -15.76
C GLY A 240 6.59 16.02 -14.42
N GLY A 241 6.88 16.87 -13.44
CA GLY A 241 6.30 16.83 -12.09
C GLY A 241 5.39 18.03 -11.82
N ILE A 242 4.20 17.79 -11.28
CA ILE A 242 3.26 18.81 -10.81
C ILE A 242 2.84 18.44 -9.39
N ASN A 243 3.07 19.32 -8.43
CA ASN A 243 2.83 19.11 -7.00
C ASN A 243 2.07 20.30 -6.42
N ILE A 244 0.81 20.10 -6.05
CA ILE A 244 -0.08 21.16 -5.57
C ILE A 244 -0.53 20.80 -4.16
N ARG A 245 -0.06 21.55 -3.18
CA ARG A 245 -0.52 21.49 -1.78
C ARG A 245 -1.35 22.72 -1.49
N CYS A 246 -2.54 22.53 -0.93
CA CYS A 246 -3.50 23.60 -0.68
C CYS A 246 -4.31 23.36 0.61
N GLY A 247 -4.98 24.40 1.10
CA GLY A 247 -6.11 24.25 2.04
C GLY A 247 -7.28 23.59 1.31
N THR A 248 -7.71 24.21 0.21
CA THR A 248 -8.73 23.73 -0.72
C THR A 248 -8.38 24.12 -2.16
N TRP A 249 -9.02 23.50 -3.16
CA TRP A 249 -8.86 23.86 -4.57
C TRP A 249 -10.19 23.81 -5.33
N SER A 250 -10.25 24.49 -6.47
CA SER A 250 -11.37 24.42 -7.41
C SER A 250 -10.95 24.69 -8.85
N SER A 251 -11.81 24.33 -9.80
CA SER A 251 -11.60 24.56 -11.23
C SER A 251 -12.93 24.58 -11.98
N THR A 252 -13.12 25.51 -12.91
CA THR A 252 -14.31 25.56 -13.78
C THR A 252 -14.09 24.95 -15.17
N GLY A 253 -12.85 24.58 -15.51
CA GLY A 253 -12.45 24.07 -16.83
C GLY A 253 -10.95 24.07 -17.10
N GLY A 254 -10.12 24.14 -16.05
CA GLY A 254 -8.67 24.26 -16.18
C GLY A 254 -7.97 22.97 -16.61
N VAL A 255 -6.71 23.08 -17.03
CA VAL A 255 -5.92 21.95 -17.54
C VAL A 255 -4.68 21.72 -16.68
N ILE A 256 -4.47 20.50 -16.20
CA ILE A 256 -3.27 20.06 -15.46
C ILE A 256 -2.68 18.87 -16.21
N ARG A 257 -1.54 19.07 -16.88
CA ARG A 257 -1.00 18.13 -17.85
C ARG A 257 0.47 17.85 -17.64
N ALA A 258 0.83 16.57 -17.55
CA ALA A 258 2.20 16.07 -17.53
C ALA A 258 2.30 14.87 -18.49
N ASP A 259 1.92 15.08 -19.75
CA ASP A 259 1.91 14.02 -20.76
C ASP A 259 3.34 13.75 -21.28
N GLY A 260 3.61 12.52 -21.71
CA GLY A 260 4.83 12.13 -22.41
C GLY A 260 4.84 12.63 -23.86
N GLY A 261 6.02 12.95 -24.35
CA GLY A 261 6.27 13.37 -25.74
C GLY A 261 6.28 12.19 -26.71
N TRP A 262 5.92 12.44 -27.95
CA TRP A 262 5.81 11.43 -28.99
C TRP A 262 7.18 10.95 -29.47
N GLY A 263 7.28 9.67 -29.83
CA GLY A 263 8.48 9.10 -30.46
C GLY A 263 8.51 9.38 -31.97
N SER A 264 9.70 9.34 -32.58
CA SER A 264 9.86 9.52 -34.03
C SER A 264 9.15 8.43 -34.84
N THR A 265 8.77 8.75 -36.08
CA THR A 265 7.96 7.88 -36.96
C THR A 265 8.64 6.57 -37.39
N PHE A 266 9.97 6.51 -37.28
CA PHE A 266 10.77 5.33 -37.59
C PHE A 266 11.55 4.89 -36.35
N LEU A 267 11.03 3.85 -35.67
CA LEU A 267 11.67 3.18 -34.54
C LEU A 267 11.93 4.08 -33.31
N GLY A 268 11.23 5.20 -33.13
CA GLY A 268 11.31 6.01 -31.91
C GLY A 268 10.29 5.56 -30.86
N GLY A 269 10.72 5.27 -29.63
CA GLY A 269 9.84 4.99 -28.50
C GLY A 269 9.25 6.26 -27.90
N SER A 270 7.96 6.26 -27.56
CA SER A 270 7.31 7.41 -26.91
C SER A 270 7.73 7.58 -25.45
N GLY A 271 7.74 8.82 -24.95
CA GLY A 271 7.94 9.10 -23.53
C GLY A 271 6.77 8.65 -22.65
N GLY A 272 7.08 8.19 -21.44
CA GLY A 272 6.09 7.84 -20.42
C GLY A 272 5.42 9.08 -19.81
N GLY A 273 4.23 8.91 -19.25
CA GLY A 273 3.54 9.99 -18.54
C GLY A 273 4.28 10.45 -17.28
N GLY A 274 4.02 11.69 -16.85
CA GLY A 274 4.63 12.32 -15.69
C GLY A 274 3.91 12.04 -14.36
N ARG A 275 4.13 12.89 -13.36
CA ARG A 275 3.52 12.78 -12.03
C ARG A 275 2.76 14.05 -11.67
N ILE A 276 1.49 13.87 -11.28
CA ILE A 276 0.61 14.95 -10.82
C ILE A 276 0.13 14.57 -9.42
N ALA A 277 0.35 15.43 -8.43
CA ALA A 277 -0.21 15.32 -7.09
C ALA A 277 -0.99 16.58 -6.74
N ILE A 278 -2.21 16.38 -6.24
CA ILE A 278 -3.04 17.44 -5.66
C ILE A 278 -3.39 17.01 -4.25
N CYS A 279 -3.10 17.87 -3.27
CA CYS A 279 -3.23 17.58 -1.85
C CYS A 279 -3.99 18.71 -1.15
N VAL A 280 -5.14 18.39 -0.57
CA VAL A 280 -5.94 19.31 0.27
C VAL A 280 -5.67 19.04 1.74
N SER A 281 -5.54 20.08 2.55
CA SER A 281 -5.35 19.98 4.00
C SER A 281 -6.62 20.27 4.80
N ASN A 282 -7.71 20.71 4.14
CA ASN A 282 -9.00 21.00 4.77
C ASN A 282 -10.16 20.32 4.01
N SER A 283 -10.24 18.99 4.10
CA SER A 283 -11.32 18.19 3.49
C SER A 283 -12.74 18.64 3.83
N PRO A 284 -13.08 19.04 5.08
CA PRO A 284 -14.43 19.55 5.39
C PRO A 284 -14.79 20.80 4.62
N ALA A 285 -13.85 21.74 4.40
CA ALA A 285 -14.10 22.91 3.56
C ALA A 285 -14.12 22.56 2.07
N GLN A 286 -13.29 21.60 1.62
CA GLN A 286 -13.28 21.14 0.23
C GLN A 286 -14.63 20.54 -0.18
N ALA A 287 -15.29 19.79 0.71
CA ALA A 287 -16.59 19.18 0.47
C ALA A 287 -17.76 20.19 0.35
N LEU A 288 -17.55 21.46 0.70
CA LEU A 288 -18.53 22.55 0.56
C LEU A 288 -18.38 23.33 -0.76
N LEU A 289 -17.31 23.08 -1.53
CA LEU A 289 -17.06 23.75 -2.80
C LEU A 289 -17.74 23.00 -3.97
N PRO A 290 -18.07 23.70 -5.08
CA PRO A 290 -18.45 23.05 -6.33
C PRO A 290 -17.37 22.06 -6.79
N GLU A 291 -17.79 20.90 -7.29
CA GLU A 291 -16.86 19.86 -7.73
C GLU A 291 -15.93 20.36 -8.85
N PRO A 292 -14.60 20.21 -8.71
CA PRO A 292 -13.65 20.73 -9.69
C PRO A 292 -13.84 20.09 -11.07
N ARG A 293 -13.79 20.89 -12.13
CA ARG A 293 -13.92 20.46 -13.54
C ARG A 293 -12.60 20.58 -14.31
N ALA A 294 -11.51 20.12 -13.72
CA ALA A 294 -10.20 20.16 -14.36
C ALA A 294 -9.95 18.93 -15.26
N VAL A 295 -9.29 19.13 -16.39
CA VAL A 295 -8.68 18.06 -17.19
C VAL A 295 -7.36 17.69 -16.53
N ILE A 296 -7.22 16.45 -16.05
CA ILE A 296 -6.01 15.95 -15.38
C ILE A 296 -5.43 14.79 -16.19
N SER A 297 -4.28 15.02 -16.83
CA SER A 297 -3.69 14.06 -17.78
C SER A 297 -2.19 13.88 -17.56
N ALA A 298 -1.80 12.63 -17.36
CA ALA A 298 -0.43 12.14 -17.38
C ALA A 298 -0.36 10.97 -18.39
N ARG A 299 -0.78 11.23 -19.63
CA ARG A 299 -0.79 10.24 -20.72
C ARG A 299 0.64 9.95 -21.20
N TYR A 300 0.90 8.76 -21.73
CA TYR A 300 2.13 8.50 -22.50
C TYR A 300 2.05 9.15 -23.89
N GLY A 301 3.19 9.41 -24.53
CA GLY A 301 3.22 9.97 -25.89
C GLY A 301 2.83 8.94 -26.96
N THR A 302 2.41 9.36 -28.15
CA THR A 302 2.13 8.41 -29.25
C THR A 302 3.36 8.18 -30.14
N VAL A 303 3.22 7.28 -31.10
CA VAL A 303 4.17 7.01 -32.18
C VAL A 303 3.37 6.90 -33.47
N SER A 304 3.89 7.47 -34.56
CA SER A 304 3.17 7.61 -35.84
C SER A 304 3.82 6.76 -36.93
N GLY A 305 3.10 5.78 -37.48
CA GLY A 305 3.63 4.89 -38.51
C GLY A 305 2.65 3.77 -38.90
N PRO A 306 2.81 3.16 -40.10
CA PRO A 306 1.79 2.28 -40.69
C PRO A 306 1.67 0.90 -40.03
N THR A 307 2.68 0.42 -39.30
CA THR A 307 2.66 -0.85 -38.57
C THR A 307 3.55 -0.75 -37.33
N ILE A 308 2.96 -0.59 -36.14
CA ILE A 308 3.71 -0.43 -34.88
C ILE A 308 3.22 -1.46 -33.84
N PRO A 309 4.11 -2.34 -33.33
CA PRO A 309 3.81 -3.23 -32.21
C PRO A 309 3.46 -2.48 -30.90
N PRO A 310 2.62 -3.05 -30.02
CA PRO A 310 2.12 -2.33 -28.83
C PRO A 310 3.19 -1.93 -27.80
N TYR A 311 4.39 -2.52 -27.82
CA TYR A 311 5.47 -2.22 -26.86
C TYR A 311 6.19 -0.88 -27.11
N TRP A 312 6.00 -0.27 -28.29
CA TRP A 312 6.59 1.02 -28.65
C TRP A 312 5.94 2.21 -27.93
N PHE A 313 4.75 2.00 -27.36
CA PHE A 313 4.08 2.95 -26.50
C PHE A 313 4.66 2.90 -25.08
N GLY A 314 4.73 4.06 -24.43
CA GLY A 314 5.07 4.17 -23.01
C GLY A 314 3.87 3.84 -22.12
N ASP A 315 4.09 3.85 -20.81
CA ASP A 315 3.04 3.70 -19.81
C ASP A 315 2.50 5.05 -19.33
N TYR A 316 1.23 5.05 -18.93
CA TYR A 316 0.61 6.18 -18.26
C TYR A 316 1.36 6.58 -16.99
N GLY A 317 1.38 7.88 -16.71
CA GLY A 317 1.89 8.48 -15.50
C GLY A 317 0.92 8.39 -14.32
N THR A 318 1.27 9.02 -13.21
CA THR A 318 0.54 8.89 -11.94
C THR A 318 -0.20 10.18 -11.56
N ILE A 319 -1.47 10.04 -11.20
CA ILE A 319 -2.31 11.07 -10.57
C ILE A 319 -2.50 10.69 -9.10
N TYR A 320 -2.20 11.60 -8.18
CA TYR A 320 -2.37 11.40 -6.75
C TYR A 320 -3.33 12.41 -6.14
N GLY A 321 -4.26 11.93 -5.31
CA GLY A 321 -5.14 12.74 -4.47
C GLY A 321 -5.13 12.24 -3.02
N ASN A 322 -4.86 13.11 -2.04
CA ASN A 322 -4.84 12.72 -0.62
C ASN A 322 -6.23 12.65 0.05
N ASP A 323 -7.29 13.00 -0.68
CA ASP A 323 -8.67 12.99 -0.24
C ASP A 323 -9.58 12.65 -1.44
N PRO A 324 -10.66 11.88 -1.28
CA PRO A 324 -11.57 11.56 -2.37
C PRO A 324 -12.07 12.78 -3.15
N SER A 325 -12.38 13.90 -2.48
CA SER A 325 -12.91 15.13 -3.12
C SER A 325 -11.93 15.84 -4.07
N VAL A 326 -10.67 15.40 -4.11
CA VAL A 326 -9.64 15.90 -5.03
C VAL A 326 -9.79 15.35 -6.45
N LEU A 327 -10.52 14.25 -6.66
CA LEU A 327 -10.77 13.73 -8.01
C LEU A 327 -12.15 14.16 -8.52
N PRO A 328 -12.23 14.87 -9.67
CA PRO A 328 -13.49 15.24 -10.31
C PRO A 328 -14.45 14.05 -10.50
N THR A 329 -15.75 14.34 -10.49
CA THR A 329 -16.82 13.36 -10.70
C THR A 329 -17.28 13.30 -12.15
N VAL A 330 -17.21 14.46 -12.81
CA VAL A 330 -17.38 14.66 -14.25
C VAL A 330 -15.98 14.95 -14.81
N MET A 331 -15.40 13.96 -15.50
CA MET A 331 -14.09 14.11 -16.13
C MET A 331 -14.22 14.03 -17.65
N THR A 332 -13.47 14.89 -18.35
CA THR A 332 -13.32 14.83 -19.80
C THR A 332 -11.84 14.83 -20.15
N GLY A 333 -11.37 13.80 -20.87
CA GLY A 333 -9.98 13.71 -21.33
C GLY A 333 -8.94 13.54 -20.20
N CYS A 334 -9.32 12.88 -19.09
CA CYS A 334 -8.41 12.56 -18.00
C CYS A 334 -7.70 11.21 -18.23
N TYR A 335 -6.38 11.17 -18.00
CA TYR A 335 -5.54 10.01 -18.30
C TYR A 335 -4.51 9.74 -17.20
N GLY A 336 -4.52 8.55 -16.58
CA GLY A 336 -3.46 8.19 -15.61
C GLY A 336 -3.75 6.99 -14.71
N TYR A 337 -2.70 6.53 -14.03
CA TYR A 337 -2.83 5.65 -12.86
C TYR A 337 -3.18 6.48 -11.62
N VAL A 338 -4.26 6.11 -10.92
CA VAL A 338 -4.78 6.86 -9.76
C VAL A 338 -4.26 6.26 -8.45
N TYR A 339 -3.65 7.11 -7.62
CA TYR A 339 -3.07 6.79 -6.32
C TYR A 339 -3.65 7.67 -5.19
N GLY A 340 -3.58 7.16 -3.96
CA GLY A 340 -3.98 7.87 -2.75
C GLY A 340 -5.16 7.22 -2.02
N PRO A 341 -5.59 7.76 -0.86
CA PRO A 341 -6.76 7.28 -0.13
C PRO A 341 -8.07 7.72 -0.81
N VAL A 342 -8.31 7.18 -2.00
CA VAL A 342 -9.64 6.65 -2.29
C VAL A 342 -9.85 5.53 -1.27
N GLY A 343 -10.47 5.86 -0.13
CA GLY A 343 -10.76 4.86 0.91
C GLY A 343 -11.78 3.84 0.41
N ASP A 344 -12.06 2.80 1.20
CA ASP A 344 -13.00 1.70 0.87
C ASP A 344 -14.45 2.11 0.54
N ASN A 345 -14.76 3.41 0.48
CA ASN A 345 -16.01 3.96 -0.02
C ASN A 345 -15.73 5.22 -0.84
N TRP A 346 -15.46 5.07 -2.15
CA TRP A 346 -15.49 6.21 -3.07
C TRP A 346 -16.94 6.64 -3.35
N VAL A 347 -17.53 7.39 -2.41
CA VAL A 347 -18.93 7.84 -2.49
C VAL A 347 -19.06 9.04 -3.42
N ARG A 348 -20.05 8.98 -4.33
CA ARG A 348 -20.35 9.97 -5.37
C ARG A 348 -21.85 10.16 -5.55
N THR A 349 -22.27 11.38 -5.93
CA THR A 349 -23.66 11.71 -6.30
C THR A 349 -24.00 11.15 -7.67
N SER A 350 -23.16 11.40 -8.66
CA SER A 350 -23.12 10.76 -9.98
C SER A 350 -21.68 10.66 -10.45
N PHE A 351 -21.42 9.88 -11.51
CA PHE A 351 -20.07 9.66 -12.00
C PHE A 351 -20.07 9.54 -13.53
N ALA A 352 -19.44 10.50 -14.21
CA ALA A 352 -19.45 10.59 -15.66
C ALA A 352 -18.04 10.81 -16.21
N LEU A 353 -17.57 9.89 -17.05
CA LEU A 353 -16.27 9.97 -17.70
C LEU A 353 -16.45 10.02 -19.22
N THR A 354 -15.84 11.01 -19.87
CA THR A 354 -15.86 11.18 -21.33
C THR A 354 -14.44 11.22 -21.90
N ASN A 355 -14.09 10.32 -22.81
CA ASN A 355 -12.77 10.20 -23.43
C ASN A 355 -11.61 10.00 -22.42
N CYS A 356 -11.85 9.33 -21.29
CA CYS A 356 -10.86 9.14 -20.22
C CYS A 356 -10.15 7.77 -20.28
N TRP A 357 -8.98 7.64 -19.67
CA TRP A 357 -8.37 6.35 -19.31
C TRP A 357 -7.89 6.41 -17.87
N LEU A 358 -8.51 5.63 -16.99
CA LEU A 358 -8.18 5.62 -15.56
C LEU A 358 -8.01 4.20 -15.06
N ARG A 359 -6.93 3.97 -14.32
CA ARG A 359 -6.70 2.71 -13.61
C ARG A 359 -6.27 3.00 -12.19
N PHE A 360 -6.97 2.45 -11.21
CA PHE A 360 -6.53 2.57 -9.82
C PHE A 360 -5.31 1.67 -9.57
N ALA A 361 -4.37 2.14 -8.73
CA ALA A 361 -3.13 1.43 -8.41
C ALA A 361 -3.35 0.12 -7.62
N SER A 362 -4.49 0.01 -6.94
CA SER A 362 -5.02 -1.21 -6.30
C SER A 362 -6.53 -1.24 -6.49
N ASN A 363 -7.17 -2.40 -6.35
CA ASN A 363 -8.61 -2.55 -6.52
C ASN A 363 -9.40 -1.61 -5.57
N GLN A 364 -10.26 -0.74 -6.11
CA GLN A 364 -11.02 0.27 -5.34
C GLN A 364 -12.50 -0.07 -5.20
N SER A 365 -13.05 0.13 -4.01
CA SER A 365 -14.49 0.04 -3.77
C SER A 365 -15.17 1.35 -4.15
N ALA A 366 -16.28 1.28 -4.87
CA ALA A 366 -16.99 2.45 -5.42
C ALA A 366 -18.45 2.51 -4.96
N ARG A 367 -18.96 3.72 -4.72
CA ARG A 367 -20.38 3.95 -4.44
C ARG A 367 -20.88 5.16 -5.19
N VAL A 368 -21.70 4.94 -6.21
CA VAL A 368 -22.35 6.00 -6.98
C VAL A 368 -23.82 6.02 -6.59
N ASN A 369 -24.32 7.13 -6.07
CA ASN A 369 -25.72 7.23 -5.60
C ASN A 369 -26.71 7.43 -6.76
N GLY A 370 -26.24 7.89 -7.93
CA GLY A 370 -26.97 7.97 -9.19
C GLY A 370 -26.26 7.16 -10.28
N ASP A 371 -26.21 7.70 -11.50
CA ASP A 371 -25.68 6.98 -12.67
C ASP A 371 -24.15 6.94 -12.75
N MET A 372 -23.64 5.84 -13.30
CA MET A 372 -22.26 5.66 -13.77
C MET A 372 -22.25 5.65 -15.30
N VAL A 373 -21.76 6.73 -15.91
CA VAL A 373 -21.73 6.92 -17.36
C VAL A 373 -20.29 6.91 -17.87
N LEU A 374 -19.99 5.99 -18.78
CA LEU A 374 -18.69 5.86 -19.43
C LEU A 374 -18.85 6.07 -20.94
N ASP A 375 -18.30 7.16 -21.44
CA ASP A 375 -18.35 7.53 -22.85
C ASP A 375 -16.93 7.61 -23.44
N GLY A 376 -16.62 6.79 -24.45
CA GLY A 376 -15.26 6.71 -25.02
C GLY A 376 -14.15 6.43 -23.99
N THR A 377 -14.47 5.78 -22.87
CA THR A 377 -13.65 5.76 -21.66
C THR A 377 -13.25 4.35 -21.24
N SER A 378 -12.00 4.18 -20.80
CA SER A 378 -11.57 2.96 -20.11
C SER A 378 -11.39 3.20 -18.61
N LEU A 379 -12.03 2.38 -17.76
CA LEU A 379 -11.95 2.44 -16.30
C LEU A 379 -11.62 1.05 -15.73
N TYR A 380 -10.51 0.94 -14.99
CA TYR A 380 -9.99 -0.33 -14.50
C TYR A 380 -9.76 -0.39 -12.99
N ALA A 381 -9.82 -1.61 -12.46
CA ALA A 381 -9.54 -2.00 -11.08
C ALA A 381 -10.57 -1.49 -10.05
N LEU A 382 -11.86 -1.69 -10.33
CA LEU A 382 -12.90 -1.63 -9.33
C LEU A 382 -13.08 -2.98 -8.62
N LYS A 383 -13.32 -2.97 -7.31
CA LYS A 383 -13.88 -4.08 -6.52
C LYS A 383 -15.32 -3.73 -6.12
N ASP A 384 -15.72 -3.98 -4.87
CA ASP A 384 -17.10 -3.85 -4.40
C ASP A 384 -17.71 -2.51 -4.79
N THR A 385 -18.74 -2.56 -5.65
CA THR A 385 -19.29 -1.39 -6.34
C THR A 385 -20.81 -1.35 -6.17
N SER A 386 -21.33 -0.21 -5.70
CA SER A 386 -22.77 0.05 -5.62
C SER A 386 -23.17 1.23 -6.50
N VAL A 387 -24.26 1.09 -7.26
CA VAL A 387 -24.79 2.09 -8.18
C VAL A 387 -26.30 2.28 -7.95
N GLY A 388 -26.67 3.48 -7.51
CA GLY A 388 -28.04 3.90 -7.20
C GLY A 388 -28.87 4.33 -8.41
N GLY A 389 -28.24 4.42 -9.59
CA GLY A 389 -28.89 4.60 -10.89
C GLY A 389 -28.49 3.51 -11.89
N ASP A 390 -28.31 3.90 -13.14
CA ASP A 390 -27.89 3.04 -14.25
C ASP A 390 -26.35 2.99 -14.40
N ILE A 391 -25.82 1.89 -14.97
CA ILE A 391 -24.47 1.87 -15.57
C ILE A 391 -24.63 1.92 -17.09
N HIS A 392 -24.00 2.88 -17.75
CA HIS A 392 -24.11 3.05 -19.20
C HIS A 392 -22.72 3.18 -19.85
N LEU A 393 -22.38 2.27 -20.77
CA LEU A 393 -21.16 2.28 -21.56
C LEU A 393 -21.48 2.61 -23.03
N THR A 394 -20.88 3.67 -23.57
CA THR A 394 -21.02 4.13 -24.97
C THR A 394 -19.68 4.35 -25.66
N ASN A 395 -19.70 4.42 -27.00
CA ASN A 395 -18.57 4.86 -27.85
C ASN A 395 -17.23 4.13 -27.61
N GLY A 396 -17.27 2.81 -27.39
CA GLY A 396 -16.07 2.00 -27.19
C GLY A 396 -15.56 1.91 -25.74
N SER A 397 -16.38 2.32 -24.76
CA SER A 397 -16.00 2.29 -23.35
C SER A 397 -15.69 0.88 -22.82
N SER A 398 -14.72 0.81 -21.90
CA SER A 398 -14.27 -0.40 -21.21
C SER A 398 -14.37 -0.23 -19.70
N LEU A 399 -14.93 -1.22 -19.00
CA LEU A 399 -15.06 -1.22 -17.53
C LEU A 399 -14.57 -2.55 -16.96
N MET A 400 -13.68 -2.54 -15.97
CA MET A 400 -13.16 -3.77 -15.34
C MET A 400 -13.43 -3.84 -13.84
N PHE A 401 -14.13 -4.91 -13.45
CA PHE A 401 -14.27 -5.34 -12.06
C PHE A 401 -13.31 -6.50 -11.77
N ALA A 402 -12.62 -6.44 -10.62
CA ALA A 402 -11.66 -7.43 -10.18
C ALA A 402 -12.10 -8.05 -8.85
N GLY A 403 -12.16 -9.39 -8.80
CA GLY A 403 -12.46 -10.17 -7.61
C GLY A 403 -11.29 -10.20 -6.63
N ASN A 404 -11.59 -10.07 -5.34
CA ASN A 404 -10.63 -10.27 -4.25
C ASN A 404 -10.58 -11.74 -3.80
N PRO A 405 -9.57 -12.17 -3.02
CA PRO A 405 -9.53 -13.53 -2.45
C PRO A 405 -10.71 -13.80 -1.51
N THR A 406 -11.36 -14.96 -1.67
CA THR A 406 -12.34 -15.52 -0.73
C THR A 406 -11.63 -16.43 0.28
N ASN A 407 -11.35 -15.91 1.48
CA ASN A 407 -10.55 -16.59 2.51
C ASN A 407 -11.34 -17.59 3.38
N GLY A 408 -12.53 -18.03 2.95
CA GLY A 408 -13.38 -18.93 3.74
C GLY A 408 -14.82 -19.03 3.23
N ILE A 409 -15.70 -19.66 4.02
CA ILE A 409 -17.04 -20.13 3.62
C ILE A 409 -18.10 -19.02 3.44
N SER A 410 -17.71 -17.74 3.48
CA SER A 410 -18.55 -16.58 3.14
C SER A 410 -17.69 -15.31 3.00
N PRO A 411 -18.00 -14.39 2.06
CA PRO A 411 -18.97 -14.53 0.97
C PRO A 411 -18.51 -15.49 -0.14
N GLU A 412 -19.45 -16.04 -0.89
CA GLU A 412 -19.21 -16.94 -2.05
C GLU A 412 -18.73 -16.19 -3.32
N TRP A 413 -18.22 -14.96 -3.17
CA TRP A 413 -17.77 -14.08 -4.25
C TRP A 413 -16.64 -13.18 -3.74
N GLY A 414 -15.71 -12.84 -4.63
CA GLY A 414 -14.57 -11.97 -4.32
C GLY A 414 -14.88 -10.48 -4.44
N THR A 415 -15.93 -10.10 -5.17
CA THR A 415 -16.39 -8.73 -5.37
C THR A 415 -17.89 -8.71 -5.64
N LEU A 416 -18.63 -7.83 -4.98
CA LEU A 416 -20.05 -7.60 -5.25
C LEU A 416 -20.26 -6.33 -6.10
N VAL A 417 -21.09 -6.43 -7.15
CA VAL A 417 -21.54 -5.28 -7.94
C VAL A 417 -23.06 -5.18 -7.85
N GLU A 418 -23.56 -4.17 -7.13
CA GLU A 418 -24.99 -3.92 -6.97
C GLU A 418 -25.43 -2.71 -7.79
N VAL A 419 -26.36 -2.93 -8.73
CA VAL A 419 -26.99 -1.89 -9.53
C VAL A 419 -28.50 -1.92 -9.23
N THR A 420 -29.03 -0.78 -8.81
CA THR A 420 -30.47 -0.63 -8.56
C THR A 420 -31.22 -0.31 -9.86
N GLY A 421 -30.58 0.38 -10.79
CA GLY A 421 -31.04 0.54 -12.18
C GLY A 421 -30.61 -0.60 -13.10
N SER A 422 -30.37 -0.22 -14.36
CA SER A 422 -30.03 -1.09 -15.48
C SER A 422 -28.56 -0.97 -15.83
N VAL A 423 -27.96 -2.07 -16.31
CA VAL A 423 -26.63 -2.04 -16.96
C VAL A 423 -26.84 -2.09 -18.46
N ARG A 424 -26.33 -1.07 -19.19
CA ARG A 424 -26.40 -0.97 -20.65
C ARG A 424 -25.01 -0.90 -21.26
N VAL A 425 -24.69 -1.86 -22.12
CA VAL A 425 -23.42 -1.97 -22.83
C VAL A 425 -23.69 -1.85 -24.32
N ALA A 426 -23.30 -0.72 -24.91
CA ALA A 426 -23.48 -0.46 -26.34
C ALA A 426 -22.51 -1.27 -27.22
N ALA A 427 -22.68 -1.17 -28.54
CA ALA A 427 -21.74 -1.74 -29.51
C ALA A 427 -20.29 -1.26 -29.25
N SER A 428 -19.33 -2.15 -29.48
CA SER A 428 -17.89 -1.94 -29.25
C SER A 428 -17.48 -1.65 -27.80
N CYS A 429 -18.41 -1.66 -26.84
CA CYS A 429 -18.10 -1.49 -25.42
C CYS A 429 -17.85 -2.84 -24.74
N VAL A 430 -17.03 -2.85 -23.68
CA VAL A 430 -16.60 -4.08 -22.99
C VAL A 430 -16.73 -3.96 -21.48
N ILE A 431 -17.33 -4.96 -20.82
CA ILE A 431 -17.17 -5.20 -19.38
C ILE A 431 -16.23 -6.38 -19.17
N TYR A 432 -15.16 -6.18 -18.40
CA TYR A 432 -14.23 -7.22 -17.98
C TYR A 432 -14.55 -7.67 -16.55
N LEU A 433 -14.68 -8.98 -16.35
CA LEU A 433 -14.92 -9.60 -15.04
C LEU A 433 -13.75 -10.51 -14.69
N GLN A 434 -12.87 -10.04 -13.80
CA GLN A 434 -11.64 -10.75 -13.44
C GLN A 434 -11.81 -11.52 -12.12
N SER A 435 -11.44 -12.79 -12.10
CA SER A 435 -11.33 -13.59 -10.87
C SER A 435 -9.93 -13.46 -10.25
N GLU A 436 -9.84 -13.66 -8.94
CA GLU A 436 -8.56 -13.76 -8.26
C GLU A 436 -7.81 -15.01 -8.74
N ALA A 437 -6.53 -14.84 -9.10
CA ALA A 437 -5.76 -15.79 -9.89
C ALA A 437 -5.37 -17.08 -9.14
N THR A 438 -5.44 -17.08 -7.81
CA THR A 438 -4.92 -18.15 -6.94
C THR A 438 -6.03 -18.86 -6.18
N ASN A 439 -7.01 -18.09 -5.72
CA ASN A 439 -8.12 -18.48 -4.85
C ASN A 439 -9.45 -18.60 -5.62
N GLY A 440 -9.58 -17.94 -6.78
CA GLY A 440 -10.78 -18.03 -7.63
C GLY A 440 -11.95 -17.13 -7.21
N GLY A 441 -11.76 -16.29 -6.19
CA GLY A 441 -12.74 -15.28 -5.77
C GLY A 441 -13.15 -14.38 -6.94
N SER A 442 -14.43 -14.41 -7.30
CA SER A 442 -14.95 -13.89 -8.57
C SER A 442 -16.01 -12.79 -8.37
N VAL A 443 -16.30 -12.03 -9.44
CA VAL A 443 -17.32 -10.97 -9.40
C VAL A 443 -18.73 -11.57 -9.42
N TYR A 444 -19.62 -11.06 -8.57
CA TYR A 444 -21.06 -11.30 -8.64
C TYR A 444 -21.82 -9.99 -8.88
N MET A 445 -22.66 -9.94 -9.91
CA MET A 445 -23.40 -8.75 -10.31
C MET A 445 -24.92 -8.92 -10.13
N CYS A 446 -25.54 -7.99 -9.38
CA CYS A 446 -26.98 -7.91 -9.14
C CYS A 446 -27.54 -6.64 -9.78
N VAL A 447 -28.44 -6.74 -10.74
CA VAL A 447 -29.00 -5.61 -11.51
C VAL A 447 -30.52 -5.66 -11.57
N SER A 448 -31.20 -4.58 -11.94
CA SER A 448 -32.63 -4.66 -12.25
C SER A 448 -32.88 -5.13 -13.70
N ASN A 449 -32.16 -4.56 -14.67
CA ASN A 449 -32.15 -5.03 -16.07
C ASN A 449 -30.72 -5.12 -16.61
N PHE A 450 -30.44 -6.05 -17.54
CA PHE A 450 -29.15 -6.14 -18.22
C PHE A 450 -29.33 -6.11 -19.75
N HIS A 451 -28.78 -5.10 -20.41
CA HIS A 451 -28.88 -4.91 -21.86
C HIS A 451 -27.48 -4.88 -22.51
N LEU A 452 -27.17 -5.92 -23.30
CA LEU A 452 -25.95 -6.04 -24.08
C LEU A 452 -26.29 -5.93 -25.58
N ALA A 453 -25.97 -4.79 -26.18
CA ALA A 453 -26.22 -4.53 -27.60
C ALA A 453 -25.36 -5.41 -28.51
N ALA A 454 -25.75 -5.53 -29.78
CA ALA A 454 -24.97 -6.24 -30.78
C ALA A 454 -23.56 -5.62 -30.91
N GLY A 455 -22.52 -6.46 -30.86
CA GLY A 455 -21.13 -6.00 -30.83
C GLY A 455 -20.64 -5.45 -29.48
N GLY A 456 -21.47 -5.41 -28.44
CA GLY A 456 -21.02 -5.23 -27.05
C GLY A 456 -20.50 -6.54 -26.47
N ILE A 457 -19.58 -6.46 -25.50
CA ILE A 457 -18.90 -7.63 -24.93
C ILE A 457 -18.96 -7.63 -23.39
N VAL A 458 -19.18 -8.81 -22.79
CA VAL A 458 -18.80 -9.12 -21.41
C VAL A 458 -17.75 -10.22 -21.47
N SER A 459 -16.51 -9.94 -21.05
CA SER A 459 -15.39 -10.87 -21.12
C SER A 459 -14.89 -11.22 -19.72
N ALA A 460 -14.74 -12.52 -19.50
CA ALA A 460 -13.95 -13.13 -18.45
C ALA A 460 -12.88 -14.06 -19.08
N ASP A 461 -12.50 -13.83 -20.35
CA ASP A 461 -11.52 -14.65 -21.06
C ASP A 461 -10.15 -14.55 -20.38
N GLU A 462 -9.42 -15.66 -20.28
CA GLU A 462 -8.14 -15.79 -19.55
C GLU A 462 -8.15 -15.24 -18.11
N SER A 463 -9.32 -15.04 -17.51
CA SER A 463 -9.48 -14.27 -16.27
C SER A 463 -9.82 -15.13 -15.04
N GLY A 464 -9.62 -16.45 -15.14
CA GLY A 464 -9.76 -17.42 -14.06
C GLY A 464 -8.44 -17.70 -13.32
N PHE A 465 -8.28 -18.93 -12.84
CA PHE A 465 -7.06 -19.35 -12.15
C PHE A 465 -5.82 -19.25 -13.06
N ALA A 466 -4.68 -18.87 -12.47
CA ALA A 466 -3.41 -18.79 -13.18
C ALA A 466 -2.92 -20.16 -13.67
N GLY A 467 -2.28 -20.20 -14.83
CA GLY A 467 -1.42 -21.32 -15.19
C GLY A 467 -0.11 -21.28 -14.39
N GLY A 468 0.62 -22.40 -14.37
CA GLY A 468 1.78 -22.57 -13.52
C GLY A 468 2.77 -23.61 -14.06
N ASN A 469 3.86 -23.84 -13.33
CA ASN A 469 4.91 -24.79 -13.67
C ASN A 469 5.44 -25.42 -12.36
N PRO A 470 5.43 -26.76 -12.22
CA PRO A 470 5.04 -27.76 -13.24
C PRO A 470 3.52 -27.92 -13.42
N SER A 471 2.69 -27.33 -12.55
CA SER A 471 1.23 -27.45 -12.56
C SER A 471 0.56 -26.08 -12.45
N GLY A 472 -0.65 -25.95 -13.00
CA GLY A 472 -1.47 -24.74 -12.86
C GLY A 472 -2.17 -24.59 -11.51
N TYR A 473 -2.95 -23.52 -11.35
CA TYR A 473 -3.81 -23.29 -10.20
C TYR A 473 -5.27 -23.69 -10.47
N GLY A 474 -6.01 -23.95 -9.40
CA GLY A 474 -7.42 -24.32 -9.42
C GLY A 474 -7.69 -25.84 -9.29
N PRO A 475 -8.91 -26.26 -8.91
CA PRO A 475 -9.23 -27.67 -8.62
C PRO A 475 -9.10 -28.64 -9.81
N GLY A 476 -9.13 -28.12 -11.03
CA GLY A 476 -8.95 -28.87 -12.28
C GLY A 476 -7.64 -28.50 -12.99
N ALA A 477 -6.63 -28.04 -12.26
CA ALA A 477 -5.34 -27.62 -12.83
C ALA A 477 -4.71 -28.66 -13.76
N GLY A 478 -4.05 -28.18 -14.81
CA GLY A 478 -3.12 -28.99 -15.59
C GLY A 478 -1.98 -29.49 -14.70
N SER A 479 -1.56 -30.75 -14.87
CA SER A 479 -0.54 -31.41 -14.04
C SER A 479 0.67 -31.91 -14.84
N ASN A 480 1.79 -32.12 -14.13
CA ASN A 480 3.00 -32.79 -14.63
C ASN A 480 3.53 -32.22 -15.96
N SER A 481 3.60 -30.90 -16.06
CA SER A 481 4.22 -30.11 -17.13
C SER A 481 3.62 -30.17 -18.54
N TYR A 482 2.66 -31.06 -18.84
CA TYR A 482 2.06 -31.15 -20.18
C TYR A 482 0.53 -31.39 -20.22
N GLY A 483 -0.14 -31.46 -19.07
CA GLY A 483 -1.60 -31.58 -19.00
C GLY A 483 -2.32 -30.23 -19.22
N GLY A 484 -3.35 -30.24 -20.07
CA GLY A 484 -4.32 -29.14 -20.15
C GLY A 484 -5.25 -29.14 -18.95
N ALA A 485 -5.81 -27.98 -18.59
CA ALA A 485 -6.71 -27.87 -17.43
C ALA A 485 -8.14 -28.33 -17.73
N GLY A 486 -8.92 -28.68 -16.71
CA GLY A 486 -10.34 -29.06 -16.80
C GLY A 486 -11.25 -28.15 -15.98
N TYR A 487 -12.56 -28.17 -16.24
CA TYR A 487 -13.58 -27.58 -15.36
C TYR A 487 -14.98 -28.17 -15.62
N GLY A 488 -15.61 -27.80 -16.75
CA GLY A 488 -16.87 -28.36 -17.21
C GLY A 488 -16.68 -29.69 -17.93
N GLY A 489 -15.66 -29.73 -18.80
CA GLY A 489 -15.07 -30.92 -19.38
C GLY A 489 -13.64 -31.15 -18.86
N THR A 490 -13.10 -32.35 -19.10
CA THR A 490 -11.70 -32.67 -18.73
C THR A 490 -10.69 -32.08 -19.71
N GLY A 491 -9.49 -31.77 -19.22
CA GLY A 491 -8.39 -31.27 -20.03
C GLY A 491 -7.67 -32.33 -20.86
N GLY A 492 -7.03 -31.89 -21.93
CA GLY A 492 -6.22 -32.70 -22.84
C GLY A 492 -5.04 -33.38 -22.15
N ARG A 493 -4.75 -34.61 -22.60
CA ARG A 493 -3.92 -35.58 -21.87
C ARG A 493 -2.59 -35.91 -22.57
N TYR A 494 -1.47 -35.41 -22.04
CA TYR A 494 -0.12 -35.86 -22.43
C TYR A 494 0.77 -36.11 -21.21
N PRO A 495 1.37 -37.31 -21.03
CA PRO A 495 0.97 -38.61 -21.57
C PRO A 495 -0.10 -39.33 -20.69
N THR A 496 -0.31 -38.92 -19.43
CA THR A 496 -1.04 -39.76 -18.45
C THR A 496 -2.25 -39.12 -17.76
N TYR A 497 -2.29 -37.81 -17.50
CA TYR A 497 -3.45 -37.14 -16.87
C TYR A 497 -3.63 -35.70 -17.40
N GLY A 498 -4.87 -35.32 -17.68
CA GLY A 498 -5.30 -33.92 -17.87
C GLY A 498 -6.14 -33.47 -16.67
N GLY A 499 -6.47 -32.18 -16.59
CA GLY A 499 -7.23 -31.61 -15.49
C GLY A 499 -8.66 -32.18 -15.38
N SER A 500 -9.10 -32.48 -14.15
CA SER A 500 -10.43 -33.02 -13.85
C SER A 500 -11.54 -31.98 -13.94
N THR A 501 -12.78 -32.44 -14.12
CA THR A 501 -13.97 -31.60 -13.97
C THR A 501 -14.29 -31.32 -12.50
N TYR A 502 -14.83 -30.14 -12.19
CA TYR A 502 -15.29 -29.76 -10.84
C TYR A 502 -16.44 -28.75 -10.90
N GLY A 503 -17.02 -28.40 -9.74
CA GLY A 503 -18.17 -27.50 -9.62
C GLY A 503 -19.48 -28.12 -10.13
N SER A 504 -20.58 -27.39 -9.98
CA SER A 504 -21.91 -27.83 -10.43
C SER A 504 -22.23 -27.39 -11.86
N ALA A 505 -22.85 -28.28 -12.64
CA ALA A 505 -23.40 -27.96 -13.96
C ALA A 505 -24.66 -27.06 -13.88
N THR A 506 -25.40 -27.11 -12.78
CA THR A 506 -26.59 -26.27 -12.55
C THR A 506 -26.23 -24.96 -11.85
N ASN A 507 -25.28 -24.99 -10.92
CA ASN A 507 -24.80 -23.82 -10.18
C ASN A 507 -23.28 -23.57 -10.38
N PRO A 508 -22.83 -23.20 -11.60
CA PRO A 508 -21.42 -22.93 -11.88
C PRO A 508 -20.96 -21.59 -11.28
N ILE A 509 -20.47 -21.64 -10.03
CA ILE A 509 -19.98 -20.46 -9.27
C ILE A 509 -18.46 -20.40 -9.13
N HIS A 510 -17.71 -21.13 -9.96
CA HIS A 510 -16.25 -21.17 -9.91
C HIS A 510 -15.65 -20.83 -11.28
N PRO A 511 -14.52 -20.11 -11.35
CA PRO A 511 -13.79 -19.92 -12.59
C PRO A 511 -13.07 -21.22 -13.02
N GLY A 512 -12.66 -21.26 -14.29
CA GLY A 512 -11.86 -22.31 -14.90
C GLY A 512 -10.40 -22.32 -14.41
N SER A 513 -9.77 -23.49 -14.49
CA SER A 513 -8.43 -23.77 -13.98
C SER A 513 -7.33 -23.45 -14.98
N GLY A 514 -6.12 -23.16 -14.48
CA GLY A 514 -4.95 -22.88 -15.32
C GLY A 514 -4.20 -24.13 -15.78
N GLY A 515 -3.57 -24.04 -16.95
CA GLY A 515 -2.77 -25.10 -17.55
C GLY A 515 -1.41 -25.32 -16.89
N ALA A 516 -0.81 -26.48 -17.15
CA ALA A 516 0.57 -26.80 -16.78
C ALA A 516 1.60 -26.10 -17.69
N GLY A 517 2.87 -26.11 -17.27
CA GLY A 517 4.00 -25.60 -18.04
C GLY A 517 5.30 -26.33 -17.69
N SER A 518 6.32 -26.20 -18.53
CA SER A 518 7.62 -26.84 -18.35
C SER A 518 8.80 -25.90 -18.62
N GLY A 519 9.97 -26.22 -18.04
CA GLY A 519 11.18 -25.39 -18.16
C GLY A 519 11.03 -24.05 -17.44
N SER A 520 11.20 -22.94 -18.17
CA SER A 520 10.96 -21.56 -17.68
C SER A 520 9.58 -21.01 -18.04
N SER A 521 8.72 -21.81 -18.69
CA SER A 521 7.41 -21.39 -19.18
C SER A 521 6.29 -21.78 -18.22
N SER A 522 5.32 -20.90 -18.03
CA SER A 522 4.09 -21.15 -17.27
C SER A 522 2.93 -21.46 -18.22
N GLY A 523 1.99 -22.32 -17.80
CA GLY A 523 0.76 -22.56 -18.57
C GLY A 523 -0.15 -21.33 -18.69
N LYS A 524 -1.18 -21.43 -19.52
CA LYS A 524 -2.18 -20.38 -19.71
C LYS A 524 -3.24 -20.36 -18.60
N ARG A 525 -3.91 -19.22 -18.45
CA ARG A 525 -4.98 -19.03 -17.47
C ARG A 525 -6.27 -19.72 -17.91
N GLY A 526 -7.07 -20.17 -16.95
CA GLY A 526 -8.45 -20.57 -17.22
C GLY A 526 -9.35 -19.35 -17.49
N GLY A 527 -10.56 -19.58 -18.01
CA GLY A 527 -11.59 -18.56 -18.10
C GLY A 527 -12.17 -18.21 -16.73
N GLY A 528 -12.61 -16.97 -16.53
CA GLY A 528 -13.20 -16.48 -15.28
C GLY A 528 -14.67 -16.88 -15.09
N LEU A 529 -15.37 -16.14 -14.23
CA LEU A 529 -16.80 -16.32 -13.97
C LEU A 529 -17.59 -15.07 -14.36
N ILE A 530 -18.57 -15.24 -15.25
CA ILE A 530 -19.65 -14.27 -15.51
C ILE A 530 -20.86 -14.70 -14.68
N ARG A 531 -21.10 -14.07 -13.52
CA ARG A 531 -22.26 -14.35 -12.65
C ARG A 531 -23.15 -13.11 -12.56
N ILE A 532 -24.29 -13.13 -13.26
CA ILE A 532 -25.23 -11.99 -13.33
C ILE A 532 -26.64 -12.44 -12.96
N THR A 533 -27.26 -11.71 -12.03
CA THR A 533 -28.68 -11.82 -11.68
C THR A 533 -29.39 -10.51 -12.05
N ALA A 534 -30.36 -10.57 -12.96
CA ALA A 534 -31.25 -9.44 -13.27
C ALA A 534 -32.62 -9.68 -12.63
N ARG A 535 -33.16 -8.69 -11.92
CA ARG A 535 -34.46 -8.82 -11.24
C ARG A 535 -35.62 -8.93 -12.23
N ASN A 536 -35.53 -8.27 -13.39
CA ASN A 536 -36.55 -8.31 -14.43
C ASN A 536 -35.99 -8.98 -15.71
N GLU A 537 -35.39 -8.21 -16.62
CA GLU A 537 -35.06 -8.69 -17.97
C GLU A 537 -33.58 -8.67 -18.32
N MET A 538 -33.20 -9.61 -19.19
CA MET A 538 -31.91 -9.64 -19.89
C MET A 538 -32.11 -9.62 -21.40
N ALA A 539 -31.51 -8.65 -22.08
CA ALA A 539 -31.39 -8.61 -23.54
C ALA A 539 -29.92 -8.82 -23.92
N ILE A 540 -29.60 -9.93 -24.59
CA ILE A 540 -28.23 -10.34 -24.90
C ILE A 540 -28.11 -10.49 -26.42
N HIS A 541 -27.73 -9.41 -27.11
CA HIS A 541 -27.46 -9.40 -28.55
C HIS A 541 -25.95 -9.42 -28.87
N GLY A 542 -25.10 -9.07 -27.89
CA GLY A 542 -23.64 -9.14 -27.98
C GLY A 542 -23.04 -10.47 -27.49
N THR A 543 -21.77 -10.45 -27.12
CA THR A 543 -21.02 -11.64 -26.70
C THR A 543 -20.74 -11.64 -25.20
N MET A 544 -21.06 -12.73 -24.51
CA MET A 544 -20.52 -13.05 -23.18
C MET A 544 -19.55 -14.23 -23.33
N SER A 545 -18.28 -14.03 -22.96
CA SER A 545 -17.21 -15.00 -23.18
C SER A 545 -16.39 -15.22 -21.92
N ALA A 546 -16.15 -16.48 -21.56
CA ALA A 546 -15.34 -16.92 -20.43
C ALA A 546 -14.40 -18.05 -20.88
N ASN A 547 -13.69 -17.84 -21.98
CA ASN A 547 -12.82 -18.84 -22.60
C ASN A 547 -11.49 -18.98 -21.84
N GLY A 548 -10.94 -20.20 -21.84
CA GLY A 548 -9.60 -20.49 -21.36
C GLY A 548 -8.53 -20.03 -22.36
N GLY A 549 -7.31 -19.76 -21.88
CA GLY A 549 -6.26 -19.19 -22.71
C GLY A 549 -5.61 -20.19 -23.66
N ASP A 550 -5.55 -19.82 -24.94
CA ASP A 550 -4.92 -20.56 -26.03
C ASP A 550 -3.39 -20.48 -25.97
N THR A 551 -2.68 -21.46 -26.52
CA THR A 551 -1.22 -21.43 -26.61
C THR A 551 -0.71 -21.94 -27.96
N THR A 552 0.13 -21.13 -28.61
CA THR A 552 0.93 -21.52 -29.78
C THR A 552 2.36 -21.93 -29.39
N GLU A 553 2.71 -21.83 -28.10
CA GLU A 553 4.04 -22.14 -27.59
C GLU A 553 4.13 -23.57 -27.08
N ASN A 554 5.20 -24.27 -27.47
CA ASN A 554 5.57 -25.53 -26.84
C ASN A 554 5.86 -25.31 -25.34
N ASN A 555 5.56 -26.32 -24.51
CA ASN A 555 5.78 -26.30 -23.04
C ASN A 555 4.89 -25.34 -22.25
N ARG A 556 3.82 -24.82 -22.85
CA ARG A 556 2.71 -24.14 -22.18
C ARG A 556 1.42 -24.88 -22.53
N CYS A 557 0.63 -25.27 -21.54
CA CYS A 557 -0.66 -25.92 -21.75
C CYS A 557 -1.79 -24.92 -21.60
N ALA A 558 -2.92 -25.20 -22.24
CA ALA A 558 -4.07 -24.31 -22.23
C ALA A 558 -4.89 -24.40 -20.92
N GLY A 559 -5.55 -23.29 -20.59
CA GLY A 559 -6.50 -23.23 -19.47
C GLY A 559 -7.89 -23.71 -19.87
N SER A 560 -8.69 -24.16 -18.90
CA SER A 560 -10.07 -24.59 -19.16
C SER A 560 -11.02 -23.40 -19.31
N GLY A 561 -12.12 -23.63 -20.00
CA GLY A 561 -13.24 -22.69 -20.06
C GLY A 561 -13.78 -22.42 -18.66
N GLY A 562 -14.25 -21.20 -18.45
CA GLY A 562 -14.78 -20.70 -17.19
C GLY A 562 -16.27 -21.01 -17.00
N ALA A 563 -16.96 -20.08 -16.35
CA ALA A 563 -18.37 -20.20 -16.01
C ALA A 563 -19.19 -19.01 -16.48
N ILE A 564 -20.40 -19.29 -16.97
CA ILE A 564 -21.45 -18.28 -17.20
C ILE A 564 -22.70 -18.72 -16.43
N TYR A 565 -23.13 -17.91 -15.48
CA TYR A 565 -24.35 -18.08 -14.69
C TYR A 565 -25.25 -16.87 -14.90
N LEU A 566 -26.44 -17.10 -15.47
CA LEU A 566 -27.42 -16.05 -15.76
C LEU A 566 -28.78 -16.41 -15.15
N CYS A 567 -29.35 -15.47 -14.39
CA CYS A 567 -30.68 -15.58 -13.79
C CYS A 567 -31.49 -14.32 -14.11
N ALA A 568 -32.68 -14.49 -14.72
CA ALA A 568 -33.60 -13.41 -15.07
C ALA A 568 -35.05 -13.91 -15.05
N ASP A 569 -36.02 -13.01 -14.88
CA ASP A 569 -37.44 -13.34 -15.09
C ASP A 569 -37.70 -13.63 -16.58
N LYS A 570 -37.19 -12.75 -17.44
CA LYS A 570 -37.36 -12.79 -18.90
C LYS A 570 -36.05 -12.56 -19.65
N PHE A 571 -35.71 -13.46 -20.57
CA PHE A 571 -34.78 -13.13 -21.66
C PHE A 571 -35.58 -12.51 -22.81
N VAL A 572 -35.14 -11.36 -23.33
CA VAL A 572 -35.84 -10.61 -24.39
C VAL A 572 -35.04 -10.70 -25.69
N GLU A 573 -35.64 -11.33 -26.72
CA GLU A 573 -35.17 -11.43 -28.12
C GLU A 573 -33.63 -11.46 -28.29
N ALA A 574 -32.98 -12.37 -27.55
CA ALA A 574 -31.54 -12.36 -27.35
C ALA A 574 -30.84 -13.30 -28.34
N TYR A 575 -30.27 -12.73 -29.40
CA TYR A 575 -29.56 -13.46 -30.49
C TYR A 575 -28.04 -13.54 -30.31
N GLY A 576 -27.53 -13.13 -29.14
CA GLY A 576 -26.11 -13.01 -28.84
C GLY A 576 -25.37 -14.34 -28.69
N THR A 577 -24.14 -14.26 -28.20
CA THR A 577 -23.23 -15.40 -28.09
C THR A 577 -22.83 -15.63 -26.64
N LEU A 578 -23.00 -16.85 -26.12
CA LEU A 578 -22.47 -17.28 -24.83
C LEU A 578 -21.38 -18.33 -25.06
N ARG A 579 -20.14 -18.07 -24.61
CA ARG A 579 -19.00 -19.00 -24.78
C ARG A 579 -18.28 -19.21 -23.46
N ALA A 580 -18.00 -20.48 -23.15
CA ALA A 580 -17.09 -20.86 -22.09
C ALA A 580 -16.27 -22.05 -22.61
N GLU A 581 -15.42 -21.79 -23.60
CA GLU A 581 -14.65 -22.80 -24.32
C GLU A 581 -13.28 -22.99 -23.66
N GLY A 582 -12.73 -24.20 -23.72
CA GLY A 582 -11.37 -24.47 -23.29
C GLY A 582 -10.36 -24.00 -24.34
N GLY A 583 -9.20 -23.51 -23.91
CA GLY A 583 -8.20 -22.97 -24.83
C GLY A 583 -7.49 -24.05 -25.65
N ASP A 584 -7.02 -23.69 -26.84
CA ASP A 584 -6.28 -24.56 -27.75
C ASP A 584 -4.86 -24.84 -27.24
N GLY A 585 -4.45 -26.11 -27.29
CA GLY A 585 -3.12 -26.58 -26.87
C GLY A 585 -2.07 -26.58 -27.99
N THR A 586 -1.02 -27.40 -27.84
CA THR A 586 -0.04 -27.67 -28.91
C THR A 586 0.22 -29.17 -29.03
N ASN A 587 1.01 -29.59 -30.03
CA ASN A 587 1.31 -31.01 -30.27
C ASN A 587 1.94 -31.73 -29.06
N ASN A 588 2.57 -30.99 -28.14
CA ASN A 588 3.20 -31.53 -26.93
C ASN A 588 2.48 -31.13 -25.62
N CYS A 589 1.38 -30.38 -25.69
CA CYS A 589 0.69 -29.80 -24.52
C CYS A 589 -0.84 -29.94 -24.66
N GLY A 590 -1.50 -30.49 -23.64
CA GLY A 590 -2.95 -30.67 -23.65
C GLY A 590 -3.76 -29.37 -23.77
N ALA A 591 -4.85 -29.43 -24.52
CA ALA A 591 -5.85 -28.36 -24.61
C ALA A 591 -6.71 -28.25 -23.34
N GLY A 592 -7.38 -27.12 -23.15
CA GLY A 592 -8.32 -26.90 -22.05
C GLY A 592 -9.64 -27.66 -22.25
N GLY A 593 -10.18 -28.22 -21.17
CA GLY A 593 -11.56 -28.69 -21.14
C GLY A 593 -12.55 -27.53 -21.17
N GLY A 594 -13.72 -27.75 -21.75
CA GLY A 594 -14.79 -26.76 -21.83
C GLY A 594 -15.34 -26.35 -20.47
N GLY A 595 -16.02 -25.20 -20.43
CA GLY A 595 -16.56 -24.57 -19.24
C GLY A 595 -18.00 -24.97 -18.90
N ARG A 596 -18.69 -24.13 -18.13
CA ARG A 596 -20.08 -24.38 -17.71
C ARG A 596 -20.97 -23.17 -17.96
N ILE A 597 -22.13 -23.38 -18.59
CA ILE A 597 -23.12 -22.33 -18.85
C ILE A 597 -24.46 -22.75 -18.24
N ALA A 598 -25.01 -21.95 -17.34
CA ALA A 598 -26.31 -22.17 -16.70
C ALA A 598 -27.23 -20.95 -16.87
N ARG A 599 -28.48 -21.19 -17.26
CA ARG A 599 -29.50 -20.15 -17.47
C ARG A 599 -30.81 -20.51 -16.78
N TYR A 600 -31.39 -19.56 -16.06
CA TYR A 600 -32.65 -19.70 -15.33
C TYR A 600 -33.64 -18.63 -15.77
N TYR A 601 -34.88 -19.02 -16.11
CA TYR A 601 -35.89 -18.13 -16.70
C TYR A 601 -37.34 -18.57 -16.45
N ARG A 602 -38.26 -17.59 -16.42
CA ARG A 602 -39.71 -17.83 -16.60
C ARG A 602 -40.07 -17.76 -18.09
N CYS A 603 -39.60 -16.74 -18.80
CA CYS A 603 -39.75 -16.60 -20.25
C CYS A 603 -38.38 -16.62 -20.96
N ASP A 604 -38.13 -17.64 -21.78
CA ASP A 604 -36.91 -17.70 -22.62
C ASP A 604 -37.16 -17.08 -24.00
N GLY A 605 -36.62 -15.89 -24.21
CA GLY A 605 -36.47 -15.27 -25.53
C GLY A 605 -35.05 -15.35 -26.09
N PHE A 606 -34.16 -16.18 -25.52
CA PHE A 606 -32.81 -16.35 -26.03
C PHE A 606 -32.78 -17.34 -27.21
N ALA A 607 -32.47 -16.83 -28.40
CA ALA A 607 -32.31 -17.57 -29.64
C ALA A 607 -30.88 -17.48 -30.21
N GLY A 608 -29.92 -17.06 -29.37
CA GLY A 608 -28.50 -16.94 -29.72
C GLY A 608 -27.71 -18.24 -29.66
N THR A 609 -26.39 -18.15 -29.90
CA THR A 609 -25.48 -19.32 -29.89
C THR A 609 -24.90 -19.57 -28.51
N VAL A 610 -24.78 -20.83 -28.11
CA VAL A 610 -24.14 -21.26 -26.85
C VAL A 610 -23.05 -22.29 -27.15
N SER A 611 -21.83 -22.10 -26.64
CA SER A 611 -20.72 -23.04 -26.80
C SER A 611 -19.96 -23.28 -25.50
N VAL A 612 -19.62 -24.54 -25.28
CA VAL A 612 -18.77 -25.04 -24.17
C VAL A 612 -17.74 -26.04 -24.71
N ALA A 613 -17.26 -25.85 -25.94
CA ALA A 613 -16.28 -26.75 -26.55
C ALA A 613 -15.01 -26.88 -25.70
N GLY A 614 -14.37 -28.05 -25.73
CA GLY A 614 -12.97 -28.16 -25.32
C GLY A 614 -12.05 -27.71 -26.45
N GLY A 615 -10.86 -27.23 -26.11
CA GLY A 615 -9.88 -26.79 -27.10
C GLY A 615 -9.34 -27.95 -27.95
N GLY A 616 -8.90 -27.65 -29.17
CA GLY A 616 -8.54 -28.61 -30.20
C GLY A 616 -7.04 -28.67 -30.49
N VAL A 617 -6.42 -29.84 -30.23
CA VAL A 617 -5.14 -30.29 -30.82
C VAL A 617 -5.11 -31.83 -30.79
N SER A 618 -3.95 -32.47 -31.03
CA SER A 618 -3.73 -33.92 -30.87
C SER A 618 -4.16 -34.49 -29.51
N TYR A 619 -4.24 -33.64 -28.49
CA TYR A 619 -4.75 -33.95 -27.14
C TYR A 619 -5.89 -32.97 -26.79
N PRO A 620 -7.08 -33.15 -27.36
CA PRO A 620 -8.18 -32.19 -27.22
C PRO A 620 -8.79 -32.26 -25.82
N GLY A 621 -9.35 -31.14 -25.36
CA GLY A 621 -10.18 -31.10 -24.17
C GLY A 621 -11.58 -31.65 -24.48
N GLN A 622 -12.27 -32.15 -23.46
CA GLN A 622 -13.69 -32.51 -23.60
C GLN A 622 -14.57 -31.27 -23.52
N SER A 623 -15.71 -31.28 -24.21
CA SER A 623 -16.75 -30.27 -24.05
C SER A 623 -17.30 -30.26 -22.62
N GLY A 624 -17.71 -29.08 -22.17
CA GLY A 624 -18.32 -28.86 -20.87
C GLY A 624 -19.84 -29.00 -20.86
N THR A 625 -20.51 -28.28 -19.97
CA THR A 625 -21.94 -28.47 -19.69
C THR A 625 -22.78 -27.23 -19.93
N VAL A 626 -23.88 -27.37 -20.66
CA VAL A 626 -24.95 -26.36 -20.75
C VAL A 626 -26.16 -26.83 -19.95
N TYR A 627 -26.69 -25.96 -19.10
CA TYR A 627 -27.93 -26.14 -18.36
C TYR A 627 -28.89 -24.98 -18.65
N SER A 628 -30.17 -25.29 -18.82
CA SER A 628 -31.23 -24.30 -19.03
C SER A 628 -32.53 -24.86 -18.48
N ALA A 629 -33.24 -24.06 -17.68
CA ALA A 629 -34.44 -24.49 -16.97
C ALA A 629 -35.59 -23.49 -17.14
N PHE A 630 -36.67 -23.97 -17.75
CA PHE A 630 -37.98 -23.32 -17.72
C PHE A 630 -38.63 -23.55 -16.34
N SER A 631 -39.16 -22.50 -15.72
CA SER A 631 -39.71 -22.57 -14.36
C SER A 631 -41.13 -21.99 -14.26
N SER A 632 -42.15 -22.83 -14.52
CA SER A 632 -43.56 -22.50 -14.24
C SER A 632 -44.06 -23.03 -12.89
N ASN A 633 -43.57 -24.20 -12.48
CA ASN A 633 -44.00 -24.85 -11.24
C ASN A 633 -43.07 -24.56 -10.07
N TYR A 634 -41.89 -24.00 -10.31
CA TYR A 634 -40.85 -23.84 -9.30
C TYR A 634 -40.68 -22.36 -8.94
N THR A 635 -40.93 -22.05 -7.66
CA THR A 635 -40.52 -20.78 -7.06
C THR A 635 -39.09 -20.91 -6.53
N VAL A 636 -38.36 -19.80 -6.49
CA VAL A 636 -37.07 -19.75 -5.80
C VAL A 636 -37.34 -19.66 -4.31
N PHE A 637 -37.20 -20.79 -3.60
CA PHE A 637 -37.21 -20.83 -2.15
C PHE A 637 -35.79 -20.60 -1.62
N THR A 638 -35.47 -19.35 -1.29
CA THR A 638 -34.17 -19.01 -0.72
C THR A 638 -34.20 -19.25 0.78
N VAL A 639 -33.44 -20.23 1.26
CA VAL A 639 -33.18 -20.41 2.69
C VAL A 639 -31.90 -19.65 3.04
N ALA A 640 -32.05 -18.60 3.85
CA ALA A 640 -30.98 -17.76 4.32
C ALA A 640 -30.86 -17.87 5.85
N GLY A 641 -29.67 -17.55 6.36
CA GLY A 641 -29.47 -17.29 7.78
C GLY A 641 -29.21 -15.80 7.95
N ASP A 642 -29.82 -15.20 8.97
CA ASP A 642 -29.77 -13.77 9.27
C ASP A 642 -29.16 -13.60 10.67
N PRO A 643 -27.95 -13.03 10.82
CA PRO A 643 -27.11 -12.42 9.77
C PRO A 643 -26.28 -13.43 8.96
N ALA A 644 -26.20 -14.70 9.40
CA ALA A 644 -25.38 -15.73 8.76
C ALA A 644 -26.00 -17.13 8.89
N ARG A 645 -25.54 -18.06 8.05
CA ARG A 645 -26.02 -19.45 7.95
C ARG A 645 -25.45 -20.32 9.09
N HIS A 646 -26.32 -20.89 9.93
CA HIS A 646 -25.93 -21.77 11.04
C HIS A 646 -26.82 -23.02 11.15
N GLY A 647 -26.25 -24.11 11.67
CA GLY A 647 -26.91 -25.41 11.70
C GLY A 647 -27.25 -25.96 10.31
N SER A 648 -28.10 -26.99 10.28
CA SER A 648 -28.45 -27.75 9.08
C SER A 648 -29.97 -27.72 8.85
N PRO A 649 -30.50 -26.76 8.06
CA PRO A 649 -31.90 -26.73 7.68
C PRO A 649 -32.32 -27.98 6.90
N GLN A 650 -33.49 -28.55 7.22
CA GLN A 650 -34.04 -29.76 6.62
C GLN A 650 -35.57 -29.65 6.43
N PRO A 651 -36.13 -30.08 5.29
CA PRO A 651 -35.46 -30.79 4.19
C PRO A 651 -34.70 -29.88 3.21
N TYR A 652 -34.93 -28.56 3.24
CA TYR A 652 -34.32 -27.61 2.30
C TYR A 652 -33.17 -26.84 2.96
N GLY A 653 -31.95 -27.09 2.49
CA GLY A 653 -30.72 -26.48 3.00
C GLY A 653 -30.56 -25.01 2.59
N TYR A 654 -29.53 -24.34 3.14
CA TYR A 654 -29.22 -22.95 2.81
C TYR A 654 -28.88 -22.74 1.32
N GLY A 655 -29.35 -21.62 0.76
CA GLY A 655 -29.20 -21.26 -0.65
C GLY A 655 -30.55 -21.19 -1.37
N ALA A 656 -30.49 -21.04 -2.70
CA ALA A 656 -31.66 -21.08 -3.56
C ALA A 656 -32.07 -22.53 -3.82
N ASN A 657 -33.26 -22.92 -3.34
CA ASN A 657 -33.88 -24.21 -3.60
C ASN A 657 -35.02 -24.02 -4.60
N GLY A 658 -35.22 -24.99 -5.49
CA GLY A 658 -36.48 -25.08 -6.24
C GLY A 658 -37.52 -25.81 -5.39
N VAL A 659 -38.65 -25.17 -5.09
CA VAL A 659 -39.82 -25.82 -4.48
C VAL A 659 -41.08 -25.57 -5.32
N ALA A 660 -42.04 -26.51 -5.30
CA ALA A 660 -43.25 -26.39 -6.10
C ALA A 660 -44.15 -25.24 -5.61
N TRP A 661 -44.72 -24.46 -6.52
CA TRP A 661 -45.66 -23.39 -6.21
C TRP A 661 -46.95 -23.96 -5.57
N GLY A 662 -47.41 -23.34 -4.49
CA GLY A 662 -48.53 -23.81 -3.67
C GLY A 662 -48.21 -24.96 -2.70
N GLU A 663 -46.98 -25.49 -2.69
CA GLU A 663 -46.55 -26.53 -1.75
C GLU A 663 -46.49 -25.98 -0.31
N ILE A 664 -46.93 -26.77 0.68
CA ILE A 664 -46.74 -26.44 2.11
C ILE A 664 -45.40 -27.03 2.56
N VAL A 665 -44.38 -26.17 2.67
CA VAL A 665 -43.06 -26.53 3.20
C VAL A 665 -43.09 -26.47 4.72
N THR A 666 -42.62 -27.56 5.34
CA THR A 666 -42.16 -27.54 6.74
C THR A 666 -40.65 -27.64 6.73
N ASN A 667 -39.95 -26.52 6.96
CA ASN A 667 -38.50 -26.50 7.09
C ASN A 667 -38.13 -26.37 8.57
N THR A 668 -37.09 -27.09 9.00
CA THR A 668 -36.65 -27.15 10.41
C THR A 668 -35.15 -26.92 10.50
N VAL A 669 -34.65 -26.44 11.64
CA VAL A 669 -33.19 -26.32 11.88
C VAL A 669 -32.83 -26.69 13.32
N ASN A 670 -31.68 -27.33 13.53
CA ASN A 670 -31.19 -27.64 14.86
C ASN A 670 -30.74 -26.37 15.60
N SER A 671 -31.11 -26.22 16.88
CA SER A 671 -30.64 -25.12 17.73
C SER A 671 -30.50 -25.58 19.20
N PRO A 672 -29.40 -25.25 19.90
CA PRO A 672 -28.23 -24.54 19.40
C PRO A 672 -27.46 -25.32 18.33
N ALA A 673 -26.66 -24.60 17.55
CA ALA A 673 -25.89 -25.12 16.43
C ALA A 673 -24.41 -24.70 16.50
N ASP A 674 -23.58 -25.42 15.74
CA ASP A 674 -22.17 -25.14 15.43
C ASP A 674 -21.33 -24.75 16.67
N GLU A 675 -21.48 -25.52 17.76
CA GLU A 675 -20.76 -25.26 19.02
C GLU A 675 -19.27 -25.59 18.88
N ALA A 676 -18.43 -24.56 18.98
CA ALA A 676 -16.98 -24.66 18.94
C ALA A 676 -16.33 -23.49 19.69
N GLY A 677 -15.28 -23.77 20.49
CA GLY A 677 -14.45 -22.73 21.10
C GLY A 677 -15.19 -21.75 22.03
N GLY A 678 -16.26 -22.21 22.71
CA GLY A 678 -17.08 -21.35 23.58
C GLY A 678 -18.05 -20.43 22.83
N ARG A 679 -18.22 -20.59 21.52
CA ARG A 679 -19.29 -19.99 20.72
C ARG A 679 -20.26 -21.08 20.26
N ARG A 680 -21.54 -20.75 20.23
CA ARG A 680 -22.58 -21.50 19.52
C ARG A 680 -23.58 -20.53 18.92
N TYR A 681 -24.54 -21.02 18.15
CA TYR A 681 -25.56 -20.19 17.52
C TYR A 681 -26.93 -20.65 17.98
N ARG A 682 -27.79 -19.69 18.31
CA ARG A 682 -29.17 -19.96 18.70
C ARG A 682 -30.13 -19.37 17.69
N CYS A 683 -31.03 -20.21 17.19
CA CYS A 683 -32.16 -19.79 16.40
C CYS A 683 -33.15 -19.11 17.35
N ILE A 684 -33.33 -17.79 17.20
CA ILE A 684 -34.31 -16.99 17.94
C ILE A 684 -35.67 -16.94 17.22
N GLY A 685 -35.73 -17.46 16.00
CA GLY A 685 -36.95 -17.57 15.22
C GLY A 685 -36.66 -17.64 13.73
N TRP A 686 -37.67 -17.27 12.95
CA TRP A 686 -37.56 -17.11 11.51
C TRP A 686 -38.47 -15.98 11.04
N ARG A 687 -38.13 -15.41 9.89
CA ARG A 687 -39.00 -14.52 9.11
C ARG A 687 -39.02 -14.97 7.66
N MET A 688 -40.15 -14.82 7.00
CA MET A 688 -40.27 -15.02 5.56
C MET A 688 -40.77 -13.75 4.88
N THR A 689 -40.36 -13.58 3.62
CA THR A 689 -40.89 -12.60 2.68
C THR A 689 -41.11 -13.29 1.34
N ASN A 690 -42.24 -13.07 0.68
CA ASN A 690 -42.49 -13.53 -0.69
C ASN A 690 -42.55 -12.35 -1.69
N GLY A 691 -42.46 -12.65 -2.98
CA GLY A 691 -42.49 -11.68 -4.08
C GLY A 691 -43.83 -10.97 -4.29
N VAL A 692 -44.89 -11.37 -3.57
CA VAL A 692 -46.20 -10.71 -3.58
C VAL A 692 -46.46 -9.84 -2.34
N GLY A 693 -45.42 -9.57 -1.54
CA GLY A 693 -45.49 -8.67 -0.37
C GLY A 693 -46.02 -9.31 0.91
N GLY A 694 -46.27 -10.62 0.89
CA GLY A 694 -46.60 -11.40 2.08
C GLY A 694 -45.38 -11.56 2.99
N SER A 695 -45.62 -11.44 4.30
CA SER A 695 -44.61 -11.71 5.33
C SER A 695 -45.20 -12.53 6.48
N ALA A 696 -44.39 -13.41 7.05
CA ALA A 696 -44.72 -14.14 8.28
C ALA A 696 -43.46 -14.34 9.11
N SER A 697 -43.63 -14.68 10.39
CA SER A 697 -42.53 -14.92 11.31
C SER A 697 -42.95 -15.86 12.44
N GLY A 698 -41.99 -16.62 12.98
CA GLY A 698 -42.18 -17.46 14.16
C GLY A 698 -40.97 -17.40 15.08
N THR A 699 -41.14 -17.77 16.35
CA THR A 699 -40.11 -17.65 17.41
C THR A 699 -39.44 -18.99 17.74
N GLY A 700 -39.41 -19.93 16.79
CA GLY A 700 -38.92 -21.29 16.99
C GLY A 700 -38.06 -21.81 15.84
N THR A 701 -37.68 -23.08 15.93
CA THR A 701 -36.81 -23.82 14.98
C THR A 701 -37.57 -24.52 13.86
N VAL A 702 -38.88 -24.27 13.74
CA VAL A 702 -39.78 -24.89 12.74
C VAL A 702 -40.52 -23.78 12.02
N ALA A 703 -40.40 -23.75 10.70
CA ALA A 703 -41.08 -22.83 9.80
C ALA A 703 -42.03 -23.63 8.90
N VAL A 704 -43.32 -23.30 8.95
CA VAL A 704 -44.36 -23.88 8.09
C VAL A 704 -44.90 -22.78 7.21
N LEU A 705 -44.77 -22.93 5.90
CA LEU A 705 -45.11 -21.89 4.93
C LEU A 705 -45.59 -22.47 3.60
N THR A 706 -46.54 -21.78 2.97
CA THR A 706 -47.01 -22.09 1.61
C THR A 706 -46.11 -21.39 0.58
N MET A 707 -45.73 -22.09 -0.49
CA MET A 707 -44.83 -21.55 -1.51
C MET A 707 -45.50 -20.57 -2.47
N ASP A 708 -45.15 -19.31 -2.34
CA ASP A 708 -45.43 -18.23 -3.29
C ASP A 708 -44.19 -17.89 -4.15
N PRO A 709 -44.35 -17.13 -5.25
CA PRO A 709 -43.22 -16.60 -6.02
C PRO A 709 -42.20 -15.88 -5.12
N ASP A 710 -40.92 -16.12 -5.37
CA ASP A 710 -39.77 -15.42 -4.79
C ASP A 710 -39.75 -15.42 -3.24
N THR A 711 -40.02 -16.58 -2.64
CA THR A 711 -40.09 -16.77 -1.17
C THR A 711 -38.69 -16.93 -0.57
N THR A 712 -38.32 -16.03 0.34
CA THR A 712 -37.10 -16.13 1.16
C THR A 712 -37.45 -16.41 2.61
N LEU A 713 -36.95 -17.51 3.17
CA LEU A 713 -36.97 -17.83 4.60
C LEU A 713 -35.63 -17.46 5.21
N PHE A 714 -35.64 -16.55 6.17
CA PHE A 714 -34.49 -16.26 7.02
C PHE A 714 -34.65 -16.97 8.36
N TRP A 715 -33.75 -17.90 8.66
CA TRP A 715 -33.52 -18.33 10.05
C TRP A 715 -32.82 -17.20 10.80
N LEU A 716 -33.46 -16.70 11.86
CA LEU A 716 -32.94 -15.62 12.68
C LEU A 716 -31.97 -16.19 13.71
N TRP A 717 -30.70 -15.90 13.53
CA TRP A 717 -29.61 -16.38 14.36
C TRP A 717 -29.06 -15.27 15.23
N THR A 718 -28.84 -15.60 16.50
CA THR A 718 -27.96 -14.84 17.38
C THR A 718 -26.78 -15.72 17.77
N ASN A 719 -25.63 -15.10 17.98
CA ASN A 719 -24.54 -15.80 18.64
C ASN A 719 -24.92 -16.01 20.11
N GLU A 720 -24.55 -17.16 20.65
CA GLU A 720 -24.39 -17.32 22.09
C GLU A 720 -22.91 -17.58 22.40
N TYR A 721 -22.45 -16.99 23.49
CA TYR A 721 -21.06 -17.03 23.92
C TYR A 721 -20.98 -17.50 25.36
N TYR A 722 -20.03 -18.37 25.62
CA TYR A 722 -19.74 -18.83 26.96
C TYR A 722 -18.90 -17.78 27.71
N LEU A 723 -19.35 -17.43 28.91
CA LEU A 723 -18.58 -16.72 29.92
C LEU A 723 -18.02 -17.76 30.90
N THR A 724 -16.72 -17.69 31.16
CA THR A 724 -16.07 -18.41 32.26
C THR A 724 -15.52 -17.38 33.24
N THR A 725 -15.86 -17.49 34.51
CA THR A 725 -15.38 -16.60 35.58
C THR A 725 -14.69 -17.36 36.71
N LEU A 726 -13.54 -16.86 37.16
CA LEU A 726 -12.74 -17.44 38.24
C LEU A 726 -12.25 -16.35 39.22
N ALA A 727 -11.93 -16.75 40.45
CA ALA A 727 -11.12 -15.94 41.37
C ALA A 727 -9.73 -16.59 41.52
N GLY A 728 -8.67 -15.79 41.39
CA GLY A 728 -7.33 -16.20 41.78
C GLY A 728 -7.16 -16.24 43.30
N PRO A 729 -5.99 -16.69 43.80
CA PRO A 729 -5.71 -16.76 45.24
C PRO A 729 -5.92 -15.44 45.98
N HIS A 730 -6.32 -15.52 47.25
CA HIS A 730 -6.52 -14.39 48.17
C HIS A 730 -7.71 -13.46 47.87
N GLY A 731 -8.76 -14.03 47.27
CA GLY A 731 -10.08 -13.43 47.21
C GLY A 731 -11.10 -14.38 46.59
N SER A 732 -12.31 -13.87 46.36
CA SER A 732 -13.46 -14.62 45.84
C SER A 732 -14.26 -13.79 44.84
N LEU A 733 -15.22 -14.42 44.16
CA LEU A 733 -16.26 -13.71 43.41
C LEU A 733 -17.53 -13.63 44.27
N GLU A 734 -18.26 -12.51 44.19
CA GLU A 734 -19.55 -12.32 44.89
C GLU A 734 -20.61 -13.35 44.47
N SER A 735 -20.54 -13.80 43.21
CA SER A 735 -21.27 -14.94 42.65
C SER A 735 -20.54 -15.46 41.40
N ASP A 736 -20.88 -16.65 40.91
CA ASP A 736 -20.34 -17.20 39.65
C ASP A 736 -21.34 -17.03 38.49
N PRO A 737 -21.13 -16.06 37.59
CA PRO A 737 -21.93 -15.87 36.38
C PRO A 737 -21.46 -16.73 35.19
N SER A 738 -20.70 -17.80 35.37
CA SER A 738 -20.28 -18.66 34.24
C SER A 738 -21.49 -19.28 33.52
N GLY A 739 -21.52 -19.22 32.18
CA GLY A 739 -22.63 -19.75 31.39
C GLY A 739 -22.75 -19.21 29.97
N TRP A 740 -23.78 -19.65 29.24
CA TRP A 740 -24.08 -19.20 27.88
C TRP A 740 -24.93 -17.92 27.88
N TYR A 741 -24.45 -16.89 27.20
CA TYR A 741 -25.12 -15.60 27.04
C TYR A 741 -25.36 -15.28 25.57
N THR A 742 -26.54 -14.74 25.25
CA THR A 742 -26.85 -14.19 23.92
C THR A 742 -25.95 -12.99 23.59
N HIS A 743 -25.62 -12.80 22.31
CA HIS A 743 -24.83 -11.69 21.80
C HIS A 743 -25.36 -10.33 22.29
N GLY A 744 -24.49 -9.51 22.88
CA GLY A 744 -24.84 -8.21 23.48
C GLY A 744 -25.49 -8.33 24.87
N GLY A 745 -25.74 -9.54 25.36
CA GLY A 745 -26.16 -9.78 26.74
C GLY A 745 -25.11 -9.31 27.73
N THR A 746 -25.58 -8.68 28.81
CA THR A 746 -24.72 -8.09 29.84
C THR A 746 -24.68 -8.94 31.10
N SER A 747 -23.50 -9.06 31.69
CA SER A 747 -23.28 -9.64 33.02
C SER A 747 -22.40 -8.69 33.85
N SER A 748 -22.26 -8.96 35.15
CA SER A 748 -21.44 -8.17 36.07
C SER A 748 -20.73 -9.10 37.05
N VAL A 749 -19.42 -8.94 37.22
CA VAL A 749 -18.61 -9.77 38.13
C VAL A 749 -17.98 -8.88 39.18
N ARG A 750 -18.19 -9.18 40.46
CA ARG A 750 -17.49 -8.49 41.56
C ARG A 750 -16.44 -9.40 42.16
N ALA A 751 -15.21 -8.91 42.22
CA ALA A 751 -14.12 -9.50 42.98
C ALA A 751 -14.14 -8.98 44.42
N ILE A 752 -14.03 -9.87 45.40
CA ILE A 752 -13.97 -9.55 46.83
C ILE A 752 -12.59 -9.99 47.34
N PRO A 753 -11.68 -9.05 47.69
CA PRO A 753 -10.36 -9.40 48.24
C PRO A 753 -10.47 -9.92 49.68
N ASP A 754 -9.57 -10.83 50.04
CA ASP A 754 -9.38 -11.24 51.44
C ASP A 754 -8.72 -10.13 52.27
N SER A 755 -8.83 -10.22 53.60
CA SER A 755 -8.19 -9.26 54.52
C SER A 755 -6.67 -9.20 54.32
N GLY A 756 -6.13 -7.99 54.16
CA GLY A 756 -4.72 -7.74 53.83
C GLY A 756 -4.41 -7.68 52.32
N TYR A 757 -5.38 -8.02 51.47
CA TYR A 757 -5.26 -7.96 50.01
C TYR A 757 -6.12 -6.85 49.42
N TYR A 758 -5.84 -6.50 48.18
CA TYR A 758 -6.68 -5.62 47.36
C TYR A 758 -6.93 -6.30 46.01
N PHE A 759 -8.07 -5.98 45.39
CA PHE A 759 -8.29 -6.32 43.99
C PHE A 759 -7.25 -5.58 43.14
N SER A 760 -6.33 -6.32 42.52
CA SER A 760 -5.23 -5.75 41.74
C SER A 760 -5.70 -5.42 40.33
N GLN A 761 -6.29 -6.40 39.65
CA GLN A 761 -6.80 -6.28 38.29
C GLN A 761 -7.64 -7.50 37.91
N TRP A 762 -8.43 -7.38 36.84
CA TRP A 762 -8.94 -8.53 36.12
C TRP A 762 -7.86 -9.10 35.20
N ARG A 763 -7.98 -10.39 34.88
CA ARG A 763 -7.24 -11.07 33.80
C ARG A 763 -8.24 -11.65 32.80
N GLY A 764 -7.86 -11.67 31.53
CA GLY A 764 -8.58 -12.40 30.49
C GLY A 764 -9.30 -11.49 29.50
N ASP A 765 -10.36 -11.98 28.90
CA ASP A 765 -10.96 -11.32 27.74
C ASP A 765 -12.01 -10.26 28.13
N TYR A 766 -11.56 -9.02 28.34
CA TYR A 766 -12.36 -7.84 28.61
C TYR A 766 -11.69 -6.57 28.00
N GLY A 767 -12.31 -5.39 28.11
CA GLY A 767 -11.73 -4.13 27.60
C GLY A 767 -10.54 -3.65 28.45
N ALA A 768 -9.38 -3.36 27.86
CA ALA A 768 -8.15 -3.05 28.61
C ALA A 768 -8.26 -1.83 29.55
N ASP A 769 -9.17 -0.90 29.26
CA ASP A 769 -9.55 0.24 30.11
C ASP A 769 -10.29 -0.18 31.40
N LEU A 770 -10.99 -1.32 31.38
CA LEU A 770 -11.75 -1.89 32.50
C LEU A 770 -10.91 -2.79 33.42
N MET A 771 -9.60 -2.95 33.15
CA MET A 771 -8.69 -3.82 33.92
C MET A 771 -8.75 -3.60 35.44
N LEU A 772 -8.99 -2.36 35.87
CA LEU A 772 -9.05 -1.95 37.28
C LEU A 772 -10.49 -1.71 37.79
N THR A 773 -11.51 -1.97 36.96
CA THR A 773 -12.92 -1.66 37.27
C THR A 773 -13.58 -2.85 37.96
N ASN A 774 -13.95 -2.69 39.24
CA ASN A 774 -14.60 -3.72 40.05
C ASN A 774 -15.84 -3.12 40.75
N PRO A 775 -17.08 -3.59 40.48
CA PRO A 775 -17.43 -4.76 39.65
C PRO A 775 -17.16 -4.52 38.16
N LEU A 776 -16.78 -5.57 37.44
CA LEU A 776 -16.53 -5.56 36.00
C LEU A 776 -17.85 -5.69 35.24
N PRO A 777 -18.28 -4.68 34.47
CA PRO A 777 -19.34 -4.86 33.49
C PRO A 777 -18.80 -5.70 32.32
N ILE A 778 -19.54 -6.75 31.96
CA ILE A 778 -19.23 -7.62 30.83
C ILE A 778 -20.36 -7.49 29.80
N THR A 779 -19.99 -7.25 28.55
CA THR A 779 -20.88 -7.43 27.39
C THR A 779 -20.36 -8.60 26.56
N MET A 780 -21.24 -9.56 26.27
CA MET A 780 -20.89 -10.80 25.57
C MET A 780 -20.99 -10.60 24.05
N ASP A 781 -19.91 -10.13 23.44
CA ASP A 781 -19.71 -9.99 21.98
C ASP A 781 -18.86 -11.12 21.36
N ARG A 782 -18.21 -11.92 22.21
CA ARG A 782 -17.37 -13.10 21.92
C ARG A 782 -17.32 -14.03 23.15
N PRO A 783 -16.78 -15.26 23.05
CA PRO A 783 -16.52 -16.11 24.22
C PRO A 783 -15.49 -15.46 25.14
N ARG A 784 -15.78 -15.37 26.45
CA ARG A 784 -14.91 -14.68 27.42
C ARG A 784 -14.48 -15.62 28.53
N SER A 785 -13.19 -15.60 28.86
CA SER A 785 -12.67 -16.19 30.09
C SER A 785 -12.04 -15.09 30.92
N ILE A 786 -12.47 -14.92 32.16
CA ILE A 786 -12.11 -13.81 33.04
C ILE A 786 -11.73 -14.34 34.42
N THR A 787 -10.71 -13.76 35.05
CA THR A 787 -10.23 -14.15 36.37
C THR A 787 -9.89 -12.93 37.22
N ALA A 788 -10.36 -12.87 38.46
CA ALA A 788 -9.96 -11.82 39.40
C ALA A 788 -8.52 -12.07 39.90
N VAL A 789 -7.66 -11.05 39.89
CA VAL A 789 -6.29 -11.11 40.44
C VAL A 789 -6.20 -10.18 41.65
N PHE A 790 -5.67 -10.71 42.76
CA PHE A 790 -5.52 -10.00 44.02
C PHE A 790 -4.04 -9.76 44.35
N GLY A 791 -3.72 -8.61 44.95
CA GLY A 791 -2.37 -8.23 45.36
C GLY A 791 -2.30 -7.97 46.87
N ALA A 792 -1.14 -8.17 47.49
CA ALA A 792 -0.95 -7.86 48.91
C ALA A 792 -0.74 -6.35 49.11
N THR A 793 -1.41 -5.73 50.09
CA THR A 793 -1.33 -4.26 50.30
C THR A 793 0.05 -3.77 50.74
N GLY A 794 0.87 -4.63 51.35
CA GLY A 794 2.27 -4.33 51.70
C GLY A 794 3.29 -4.57 50.59
N GLY A 795 2.87 -5.16 49.46
CA GLY A 795 3.76 -5.69 48.42
C GLY A 795 4.52 -6.96 48.86
N GLN A 796 4.92 -7.78 47.89
CA GLN A 796 5.70 -9.00 48.09
C GLN A 796 6.90 -9.07 47.14
N THR A 797 7.94 -9.82 47.52
CA THR A 797 8.95 -10.27 46.58
C THR A 797 8.44 -11.52 45.87
N LYS A 798 8.18 -11.41 44.57
CA LYS A 798 7.69 -12.50 43.72
C LYS A 798 8.84 -13.07 42.90
N VAL A 799 9.20 -14.33 43.16
CA VAL A 799 10.30 -15.02 42.48
C VAL A 799 9.74 -15.99 41.44
N TRP A 800 10.23 -15.91 40.21
CA TRP A 800 9.89 -16.86 39.14
C TRP A 800 10.61 -18.20 39.35
N THR A 801 9.88 -19.31 39.22
CA THR A 801 10.41 -20.66 39.48
C THR A 801 10.29 -21.65 38.32
N ALA A 802 9.55 -21.33 37.26
CA ALA A 802 9.33 -22.24 36.13
C ALA A 802 10.46 -22.21 35.08
N MET A 803 10.70 -23.32 34.37
CA MET A 803 11.68 -23.33 33.26
C MET A 803 11.25 -22.45 32.09
N THR A 804 9.96 -22.48 31.73
CA THR A 804 9.34 -21.59 30.73
C THR A 804 7.85 -21.48 31.02
N GLY A 805 7.25 -20.30 30.85
CA GLY A 805 5.80 -20.12 31.04
C GLY A 805 5.30 -18.69 30.86
N ASP A 806 3.98 -18.55 30.85
CA ASP A 806 3.26 -17.28 30.87
C ASP A 806 3.45 -16.56 32.21
N TRP A 807 3.76 -15.26 32.16
CA TRP A 807 3.79 -14.35 33.31
C TRP A 807 2.54 -14.48 34.19
N MET A 808 1.38 -14.67 33.56
CA MET A 808 0.09 -14.65 34.24
C MET A 808 -0.34 -16.00 34.83
N ASN A 809 0.52 -17.03 34.79
CA ASN A 809 0.31 -18.28 35.53
C ASN A 809 0.80 -18.12 36.97
N ASP A 810 -0.11 -18.24 37.92
CA ASP A 810 0.11 -18.03 39.36
C ASP A 810 1.03 -19.06 40.01
N SER A 811 1.04 -20.31 39.51
CA SER A 811 1.90 -21.40 39.99
C SER A 811 3.38 -21.25 39.62
N ASN A 812 3.70 -20.38 38.66
CA ASN A 812 5.09 -20.07 38.25
C ASN A 812 5.79 -19.08 39.19
N TRP A 813 5.06 -18.53 40.17
CA TRP A 813 5.56 -17.54 41.12
C TRP A 813 5.67 -18.12 42.53
N THR A 814 6.66 -17.68 43.29
CA THR A 814 6.81 -17.97 44.71
C THR A 814 6.93 -16.65 45.50
N PRO A 815 6.05 -16.38 46.50
CA PRO A 815 4.84 -17.15 46.80
C PRO A 815 3.83 -17.12 45.65
N PRO A 816 2.96 -18.14 45.49
CA PRO A 816 1.98 -18.23 44.40
C PRO A 816 1.11 -16.97 44.23
N GLY A 817 0.61 -16.76 43.01
CA GLY A 817 -0.18 -15.58 42.63
C GLY A 817 0.62 -14.61 41.76
N VAL A 818 -0.01 -14.09 40.71
CA VAL A 818 0.59 -13.18 39.72
C VAL A 818 1.09 -11.88 40.39
N PRO A 819 2.28 -11.36 40.03
CA PRO A 819 2.80 -10.12 40.60
C PRO A 819 1.92 -8.89 40.33
N ALA A 820 1.69 -8.10 41.39
CA ALA A 820 0.85 -6.91 41.40
C ALA A 820 1.66 -5.59 41.52
N PHE A 821 0.96 -4.45 41.55
CA PHE A 821 1.58 -3.11 41.48
C PHE A 821 2.66 -2.82 42.54
N TYR A 822 2.48 -3.32 43.76
CA TYR A 822 3.44 -3.13 44.86
C TYR A 822 4.52 -4.21 44.94
N ASP A 823 4.48 -5.22 44.06
CA ASP A 823 5.38 -6.36 44.14
C ASP A 823 6.74 -6.08 43.48
N SER A 824 7.79 -6.65 44.08
CA SER A 824 9.16 -6.64 43.56
C SER A 824 9.42 -7.98 42.88
N VAL A 825 9.60 -7.98 41.57
CA VAL A 825 9.75 -9.22 40.78
C VAL A 825 11.22 -9.61 40.64
N ILE A 826 11.53 -10.89 40.83
CA ILE A 826 12.85 -11.48 40.57
C ILE A 826 12.69 -12.67 39.61
N ILE A 827 13.41 -12.64 38.48
CA ILE A 827 13.50 -13.74 37.51
C ILE A 827 14.96 -14.24 37.51
N PRO A 828 15.31 -15.29 38.29
CA PRO A 828 16.69 -15.75 38.45
C PRO A 828 17.16 -16.74 37.38
N SER A 829 16.22 -17.40 36.71
CA SER A 829 16.43 -18.38 35.64
C SER A 829 15.12 -18.60 34.89
N GLY A 830 15.16 -19.38 33.81
CA GLY A 830 13.99 -19.71 33.00
C GLY A 830 13.51 -18.56 32.10
N THR A 831 12.47 -18.84 31.30
CA THR A 831 11.91 -17.89 30.32
C THR A 831 10.47 -17.53 30.65
N VAL A 832 10.24 -16.25 30.94
CA VAL A 832 8.90 -15.68 31.14
C VAL A 832 8.41 -15.08 29.82
N THR A 833 7.24 -15.52 29.37
CA THR A 833 6.53 -14.90 28.24
C THR A 833 5.50 -13.90 28.74
N LEU A 834 5.46 -12.72 28.12
CA LEU A 834 4.61 -11.61 28.54
C LEU A 834 3.66 -11.20 27.40
N ALA A 835 2.37 -11.46 27.59
CA ALA A 835 1.31 -11.12 26.63
C ALA A 835 0.42 -9.95 27.09
N GLU A 836 0.32 -9.72 28.40
CA GLU A 836 -0.49 -8.66 29.03
C GLU A 836 0.42 -7.54 29.60
N THR A 837 -0.16 -6.46 30.13
CA THR A 837 0.56 -5.24 30.55
C THR A 837 0.71 -5.14 32.08
N PRO A 838 1.79 -5.68 32.68
CA PRO A 838 1.96 -5.69 34.13
C PRO A 838 2.40 -4.31 34.63
N ARG A 839 2.02 -4.02 35.87
CA ARG A 839 2.50 -2.86 36.63
C ARG A 839 3.14 -3.39 37.91
N LEU A 840 4.36 -2.94 38.23
CA LEU A 840 5.21 -3.53 39.28
C LEU A 840 5.99 -2.46 40.06
N ALA A 841 6.44 -2.78 41.27
CA ALA A 841 7.27 -1.87 42.05
C ALA A 841 8.73 -1.84 41.60
N SER A 842 9.28 -2.99 41.20
CA SER A 842 10.63 -3.14 40.61
C SER A 842 10.74 -4.47 39.87
N LEU A 843 11.65 -4.56 38.89
CA LEU A 843 11.92 -5.78 38.14
C LEU A 843 13.42 -6.09 38.15
N THR A 844 13.78 -7.28 38.62
CA THR A 844 15.15 -7.81 38.58
C THR A 844 15.19 -9.08 37.75
N VAL A 845 15.93 -9.08 36.64
CA VAL A 845 16.24 -10.29 35.86
C VAL A 845 17.71 -10.63 36.11
N THR A 846 17.98 -11.80 36.70
CA THR A 846 19.32 -12.20 37.16
C THR A 846 19.64 -13.64 36.76
N GLY A 847 20.82 -14.13 37.10
CA GLY A 847 21.32 -15.45 36.68
C GLY A 847 21.23 -15.63 35.16
N THR A 848 20.44 -16.60 34.72
CA THR A 848 20.13 -16.88 33.31
C THR A 848 18.69 -16.52 32.92
N GLY A 849 18.00 -15.72 33.76
CA GLY A 849 16.61 -15.35 33.57
C GLY A 849 16.36 -14.58 32.27
N SER A 850 15.21 -14.84 31.64
CA SER A 850 14.80 -14.22 30.39
C SER A 850 13.34 -13.76 30.48
N LEU A 851 13.06 -12.48 30.25
CA LEU A 851 11.71 -11.95 30.08
C LEU A 851 11.51 -11.53 28.62
N SER A 852 10.54 -12.09 27.91
CA SER A 852 10.21 -11.71 26.53
C SER A 852 8.74 -11.38 26.37
N THR A 853 8.43 -10.26 25.71
CA THR A 853 7.06 -10.07 25.21
C THR A 853 6.79 -11.04 24.05
N VAL A 854 5.52 -11.39 23.86
CA VAL A 854 5.06 -12.22 22.73
C VAL A 854 5.05 -11.37 21.46
N SER A 855 5.45 -11.97 20.33
CA SER A 855 5.47 -11.26 19.04
C SER A 855 4.06 -10.79 18.64
N GLY A 856 3.94 -9.53 18.20
CA GLY A 856 2.66 -8.92 17.81
C GLY A 856 1.86 -8.31 18.97
N ALA A 857 2.17 -8.66 20.23
CA ALA A 857 1.51 -8.05 21.39
C ALA A 857 2.10 -6.66 21.70
N LYS A 858 1.27 -5.61 21.63
CA LYS A 858 1.67 -4.23 22.00
C LYS A 858 1.68 -4.06 23.53
N VAL A 859 2.59 -4.75 24.20
CA VAL A 859 2.70 -4.77 25.67
C VAL A 859 3.31 -3.46 26.19
N GLN A 860 2.72 -2.90 27.24
CA GLN A 860 3.36 -1.89 28.09
C GLN A 860 3.83 -2.55 29.41
N LEU A 861 5.14 -2.62 29.62
CA LEU A 861 5.75 -3.04 30.88
C LEU A 861 6.04 -1.79 31.73
N SER A 862 5.27 -1.59 32.80
CA SER A 862 5.36 -0.41 33.66
C SER A 862 5.97 -0.76 35.03
N VAL A 863 7.13 -0.19 35.34
CA VAL A 863 7.87 -0.46 36.57
C VAL A 863 8.05 0.86 37.33
N ALA A 864 7.60 0.92 38.57
CA ALA A 864 7.57 2.17 39.34
C ALA A 864 8.97 2.66 39.76
N ARG A 865 9.90 1.74 40.01
CA ARG A 865 11.31 2.01 40.33
C ARG A 865 12.20 1.47 39.21
N ASP A 866 13.24 0.72 39.56
CA ASP A 866 14.30 0.31 38.65
C ASP A 866 13.98 -1.02 37.93
N VAL A 867 14.56 -1.16 36.74
CA VAL A 867 14.67 -2.42 35.99
C VAL A 867 16.14 -2.82 35.96
N VAL A 868 16.48 -3.87 36.71
CA VAL A 868 17.86 -4.36 36.84
C VAL A 868 18.00 -5.67 36.08
N ILE A 869 18.85 -5.70 35.06
CA ILE A 869 19.22 -6.91 34.33
C ILE A 869 20.68 -7.21 34.72
N SER A 870 20.90 -8.29 35.45
CA SER A 870 22.21 -8.55 36.10
C SER A 870 22.48 -10.04 36.27
N GLY A 871 23.08 -10.67 35.26
CA GLY A 871 23.45 -12.09 35.31
C GLY A 871 24.00 -12.61 33.99
N ASN A 872 24.67 -13.76 34.06
CA ASN A 872 25.25 -14.45 32.91
C ASN A 872 24.18 -14.75 31.84
N THR A 873 24.18 -13.96 30.77
CA THR A 873 23.16 -13.94 29.72
C THR A 873 21.73 -13.59 30.17
N ALA A 874 21.54 -13.00 31.35
CA ALA A 874 20.23 -12.50 31.78
C ALA A 874 19.72 -11.46 30.78
N GLN A 875 18.45 -11.56 30.37
CA GLN A 875 17.93 -10.72 29.29
C GLN A 875 16.46 -10.27 29.43
N VAL A 876 16.17 -9.10 28.87
CA VAL A 876 14.82 -8.60 28.62
C VAL A 876 14.65 -8.35 27.13
N VAL A 877 13.53 -8.80 26.55
CA VAL A 877 13.22 -8.71 25.12
C VAL A 877 11.83 -8.07 24.94
N ILE A 878 11.80 -6.84 24.46
CA ILE A 878 10.56 -6.13 24.14
C ILE A 878 10.37 -6.14 22.62
N ARG A 879 9.26 -6.71 22.15
CA ARG A 879 8.87 -6.85 20.73
C ARG A 879 7.62 -6.01 20.46
N GLY A 880 7.84 -4.75 20.10
CA GLY A 880 6.79 -3.74 20.03
C GLY A 880 6.32 -3.28 21.43
N GLY A 881 5.50 -2.22 21.46
CA GLY A 881 4.96 -1.68 22.71
C GLY A 881 5.91 -0.70 23.44
N GLU A 882 5.87 -0.70 24.77
CA GLU A 882 6.61 0.25 25.62
C GLU A 882 7.22 -0.43 26.86
N LEU A 883 8.46 -0.08 27.18
CA LEU A 883 9.07 -0.31 28.49
C LEU A 883 9.20 1.04 29.21
N SER A 884 8.53 1.20 30.35
CA SER A 884 8.57 2.42 31.15
C SER A 884 9.03 2.10 32.57
N ALA A 885 10.17 2.65 32.98
CA ALA A 885 10.68 2.60 34.34
C ALA A 885 10.63 3.98 34.99
N GLY A 886 10.09 4.11 36.21
CA GLY A 886 10.12 5.37 36.97
C GLY A 886 11.51 5.67 37.54
N GLY A 887 12.31 4.64 37.76
CA GLY A 887 13.73 4.70 38.10
C GLY A 887 14.64 4.43 36.90
N ASP A 888 15.74 3.73 37.15
CA ASP A 888 16.78 3.48 36.14
C ASP A 888 16.63 2.11 35.47
N ILE A 889 17.15 1.99 34.24
CA ILE A 889 17.35 0.71 33.57
C ILE A 889 18.85 0.39 33.65
N VAL A 890 19.21 -0.62 34.44
CA VAL A 890 20.61 -0.98 34.73
C VAL A 890 20.93 -2.34 34.12
N LEU A 891 21.88 -2.37 33.19
CA LEU A 891 22.46 -3.58 32.62
C LEU A 891 23.82 -3.84 33.27
N ALA A 892 23.93 -4.91 34.04
CA ALA A 892 25.15 -5.37 34.72
C ALA A 892 25.47 -6.85 34.41
N ALA A 893 26.68 -7.29 34.76
CA ALA A 893 27.11 -8.68 34.76
C ALA A 893 26.80 -9.48 33.46
N THR A 894 27.17 -8.95 32.29
CA THR A 894 27.01 -9.58 30.94
C THR A 894 25.56 -9.71 30.42
N SER A 895 24.65 -8.91 30.98
CA SER A 895 23.24 -8.86 30.61
C SER A 895 22.94 -8.21 29.25
N ARG A 896 21.71 -8.44 28.76
CA ARG A 896 21.23 -7.98 27.45
C ARG A 896 19.83 -7.36 27.52
N LEU A 897 19.62 -6.25 26.83
CA LEU A 897 18.28 -5.68 26.58
C LEU A 897 18.03 -5.64 25.07
N TYR A 898 16.96 -6.24 24.59
CA TYR A 898 16.54 -6.18 23.19
C TYR A 898 15.30 -5.30 23.07
N ALA A 899 15.37 -4.28 22.23
CA ALA A 899 14.25 -3.41 21.86
C ALA A 899 13.96 -3.64 20.37
N ALA A 900 13.12 -4.63 20.08
CA ALA A 900 12.73 -4.99 18.72
C ALA A 900 11.42 -4.28 18.34
N SER A 901 11.47 -3.58 17.21
CA SER A 901 10.35 -2.79 16.72
C SER A 901 9.25 -3.63 16.08
N ALA A 902 8.01 -3.20 16.23
CA ALA A 902 6.92 -3.61 15.36
C ALA A 902 6.87 -2.75 14.08
N ALA A 903 6.26 -3.28 13.03
CA ALA A 903 5.92 -2.60 11.80
C ALA A 903 5.23 -1.24 12.02
N THR A 904 5.68 -0.19 11.31
CA THR A 904 5.07 1.15 11.30
C THR A 904 4.62 1.55 9.91
N ASN A 905 3.31 1.76 9.72
CA ASN A 905 2.67 2.08 8.45
C ASN A 905 2.57 3.60 8.18
N SER A 906 3.71 4.29 8.26
CA SER A 906 3.92 5.71 7.90
C SER A 906 3.00 6.78 8.53
N SER A 907 2.30 6.47 9.63
CA SER A 907 1.64 7.47 10.48
C SER A 907 1.94 7.23 11.96
N THR A 908 1.71 8.26 12.80
CA THR A 908 2.23 8.32 14.18
C THR A 908 1.80 7.13 15.06
N PRO A 909 2.65 6.61 15.96
CA PRO A 909 3.97 7.15 16.34
C PRO A 909 5.12 6.77 15.39
N GLU A 910 6.13 7.64 15.32
CA GLU A 910 7.38 7.45 14.54
C GLU A 910 8.36 6.41 15.14
N TYR A 911 7.85 5.39 15.84
CA TYR A 911 8.66 4.37 16.48
C TYR A 911 7.89 3.06 16.58
N GLY A 912 8.58 1.94 16.34
CA GLY A 912 8.00 0.59 16.44
C GLY A 912 8.09 0.00 17.86
N VAL A 913 8.94 0.55 18.72
CA VAL A 913 9.01 0.26 20.16
C VAL A 913 9.56 1.48 20.91
N LEU A 914 9.11 1.67 22.14
CA LEU A 914 9.49 2.81 22.98
C LEU A 914 10.11 2.34 24.30
N VAL A 915 11.19 2.98 24.72
CA VAL A 915 11.78 2.78 26.04
C VAL A 915 11.88 4.14 26.73
N ARG A 916 11.38 4.22 27.96
CA ARG A 916 11.43 5.42 28.82
C ARG A 916 11.94 5.06 30.20
N CYS A 917 12.88 5.84 30.72
CA CYS A 917 13.29 5.75 32.12
C CYS A 917 13.93 7.05 32.61
N ARG A 918 14.38 7.07 33.87
CA ARG A 918 15.27 8.11 34.38
C ARG A 918 16.63 7.98 33.70
N ASP A 919 17.51 7.09 34.15
CA ASP A 919 18.81 6.89 33.51
C ASP A 919 18.93 5.46 32.92
N ILE A 920 19.60 5.30 31.76
CA ILE A 920 20.05 3.98 31.27
C ILE A 920 21.53 3.84 31.61
N VAL A 921 21.89 2.75 32.29
CA VAL A 921 23.28 2.47 32.68
C VAL A 921 23.70 1.12 32.12
N ILE A 922 24.61 1.13 31.14
CA ILE A 922 25.17 -0.06 30.50
C ILE A 922 26.59 -0.27 31.03
N ARG A 923 26.76 -1.24 31.93
CA ARG A 923 28.07 -1.59 32.50
C ARG A 923 28.92 -2.41 31.51
N THR A 924 30.20 -2.57 31.82
CA THR A 924 31.15 -3.42 31.08
C THR A 924 30.56 -4.80 30.73
N ASN A 925 30.81 -5.26 29.51
CA ASN A 925 30.32 -6.50 28.89
C ASN A 925 28.80 -6.62 28.72
N CYS A 926 28.01 -5.56 28.98
CA CYS A 926 26.56 -5.58 28.85
C CYS A 926 26.12 -4.83 27.59
N TRP A 927 24.98 -5.24 27.00
CA TRP A 927 24.59 -4.80 25.66
C TRP A 927 23.10 -4.48 25.50
N LEU A 928 22.82 -3.31 24.93
CA LEU A 928 21.50 -2.94 24.42
C LEU A 928 21.46 -3.20 22.91
N TYR A 929 20.40 -3.84 22.42
CA TYR A 929 20.19 -4.22 21.02
C TYR A 929 18.92 -3.57 20.46
N PRO A 930 19.01 -2.36 19.88
CA PRO A 930 17.94 -1.77 19.09
C PRO A 930 17.78 -2.54 17.79
N GLN A 931 16.56 -2.97 17.48
CA GLN A 931 16.23 -3.64 16.23
C GLN A 931 15.05 -2.97 15.54
N SER A 932 15.22 -2.71 14.25
CA SER A 932 14.21 -2.12 13.38
C SER A 932 13.39 -3.23 12.72
N ASP A 933 12.17 -2.91 12.30
CA ASP A 933 11.38 -3.78 11.42
C ASP A 933 12.10 -3.93 10.08
N ASN A 934 12.33 -5.17 9.65
CA ASN A 934 13.16 -5.47 8.49
C ASN A 934 12.40 -5.35 7.15
N THR A 935 11.12 -4.98 7.16
CA THR A 935 10.25 -4.80 5.98
C THR A 935 9.89 -3.33 5.72
N ASN A 936 9.57 -2.55 6.77
CA ASN A 936 9.15 -1.14 6.66
C ASN A 936 9.97 -0.15 7.51
N GLY A 937 10.95 -0.62 8.30
CA GLY A 937 11.93 0.25 8.93
C GLY A 937 11.48 0.94 10.22
N GLY A 938 10.30 0.59 10.74
CA GLY A 938 9.87 1.02 12.08
C GLY A 938 10.97 0.74 13.11
N SER A 939 11.37 1.75 13.87
CA SER A 939 12.62 1.70 14.67
C SER A 939 12.41 2.02 16.16
N PRO A 940 13.33 1.63 17.06
CA PRO A 940 13.21 1.92 18.49
C PRO A 940 13.44 3.40 18.79
N LYS A 941 12.75 3.93 19.81
CA LYS A 941 13.06 5.24 20.41
C LYS A 941 13.31 5.12 21.91
N PHE A 942 14.42 5.70 22.37
CA PHE A 942 14.77 5.81 23.79
C PHE A 942 14.58 7.26 24.25
N ILE A 943 13.87 7.47 25.35
CA ILE A 943 13.72 8.78 26.01
C ILE A 943 14.18 8.66 27.45
N VAL A 944 15.22 9.41 27.80
CA VAL A 944 15.92 9.28 29.09
C VAL A 944 16.26 10.65 29.66
N ARG A 945 16.65 10.71 30.93
CA ARG A 945 17.41 11.83 31.49
C ARG A 945 18.89 11.67 31.14
N ASN A 946 19.54 10.57 31.51
CA ASN A 946 20.91 10.26 31.10
C ASN A 946 21.05 8.88 30.42
N LEU A 947 22.09 8.73 29.61
CA LEU A 947 22.59 7.46 29.10
C LEU A 947 24.07 7.35 29.47
N VAL A 948 24.44 6.29 30.18
CA VAL A 948 25.83 6.00 30.58
C VAL A 948 26.24 4.65 30.01
N ILE A 949 27.34 4.62 29.27
CA ILE A 949 27.92 3.41 28.67
C ILE A 949 29.37 3.30 29.15
N ASP A 950 29.64 2.35 30.04
CA ASP A 950 30.98 2.07 30.55
C ASP A 950 31.89 1.45 29.48
N ALA A 951 33.20 1.54 29.69
CA ALA A 951 34.19 0.86 28.85
C ALA A 951 33.89 -0.65 28.77
N GLY A 952 33.86 -1.19 27.56
CA GLY A 952 33.49 -2.58 27.27
C GLY A 952 31.98 -2.90 27.31
N GLY A 953 31.11 -1.95 27.65
CA GLY A 953 29.67 -2.04 27.41
C GLY A 953 29.28 -1.42 26.05
N GLY A 954 28.03 -1.59 25.61
CA GLY A 954 27.62 -0.93 24.37
C GLY A 954 26.16 -1.01 23.93
N ILE A 955 25.87 -0.31 22.84
CA ILE A 955 24.64 -0.39 22.06
C ILE A 955 24.99 -0.98 20.69
N ASP A 956 24.35 -2.09 20.32
CA ASP A 956 24.61 -2.82 19.07
C ASP A 956 23.34 -2.94 18.20
N ALA A 957 23.27 -2.08 17.19
CA ALA A 957 22.29 -2.13 16.11
C ALA A 957 22.87 -2.73 14.81
N ASN A 958 24.04 -3.38 14.82
CA ASN A 958 24.63 -3.94 13.59
C ASN A 958 23.70 -4.95 12.91
N GLY A 959 23.53 -4.84 11.59
CA GLY A 959 22.72 -5.78 10.79
C GLY A 959 21.22 -5.86 11.16
N ARG A 960 20.71 -4.92 11.96
CA ARG A 960 19.34 -4.88 12.51
C ARG A 960 18.46 -3.79 11.87
N GLY A 961 18.78 -3.44 10.62
CA GLY A 961 17.99 -2.61 9.72
C GLY A 961 17.22 -3.45 8.71
N PHE A 962 17.15 -2.99 7.46
CA PHE A 962 16.47 -3.71 6.39
C PHE A 962 17.20 -5.00 5.98
N ARG A 963 16.43 -6.00 5.55
CA ARG A 963 16.94 -7.32 5.17
C ARG A 963 17.67 -7.27 3.83
N GLY A 964 18.78 -8.00 3.70
CA GLY A 964 19.47 -8.23 2.42
C GLY A 964 18.67 -9.14 1.47
N GLY A 965 18.87 -8.97 0.17
CA GLY A 965 18.01 -9.55 -0.87
C GLY A 965 18.15 -11.06 -1.10
N LEU A 966 17.04 -11.67 -1.51
CA LEU A 966 16.93 -12.98 -2.17
C LEU A 966 16.05 -12.77 -3.43
N ALA A 967 16.39 -13.39 -4.57
CA ALA A 967 15.61 -13.25 -5.80
C ALA A 967 14.17 -13.82 -5.63
N PRO A 968 13.13 -13.20 -6.24
CA PRO A 968 11.82 -13.19 -5.62
C PRO A 968 10.88 -14.34 -6.03
N ALA A 969 10.17 -14.85 -5.02
CA ALA A 969 8.91 -15.59 -5.16
C ALA A 969 7.74 -14.81 -4.52
N ASP A 970 7.60 -13.52 -4.86
CA ASP A 970 6.36 -12.77 -4.62
C ASP A 970 6.26 -11.54 -5.56
N PRO A 971 5.13 -11.28 -6.26
CA PRO A 971 4.91 -10.06 -7.03
C PRO A 971 4.45 -8.84 -6.18
N GLY A 972 4.11 -9.03 -4.90
CA GLY A 972 3.36 -8.04 -4.11
C GLY A 972 4.00 -7.60 -2.79
N GLY A 973 5.22 -7.05 -2.81
CA GLY A 973 5.79 -6.45 -1.60
C GLY A 973 7.17 -5.81 -1.80
N PRO A 974 7.32 -4.48 -1.67
CA PRO A 974 8.65 -3.87 -1.63
C PRO A 974 9.31 -4.19 -0.29
N THR A 975 10.50 -4.80 -0.30
CA THR A 975 11.43 -4.64 0.82
C THR A 975 11.85 -3.17 0.83
N VAL A 976 11.24 -2.37 1.70
CA VAL A 976 11.39 -0.92 1.69
C VAL A 976 12.84 -0.58 2.04
N GLY A 977 13.47 0.25 1.21
CA GLY A 977 14.90 0.49 1.21
C GLY A 977 15.32 0.53 -0.25
N TRP A 978 15.61 1.73 -0.77
CA TRP A 978 15.69 1.98 -2.21
C TRP A 978 16.96 1.38 -2.85
N GLY A 979 16.93 0.06 -3.03
CA GLY A 979 17.88 -0.75 -3.79
C GLY A 979 17.11 -1.71 -4.69
N TYR A 980 17.14 -1.45 -6.00
CA TYR A 980 16.53 -2.33 -6.99
C TYR A 980 17.30 -3.67 -7.03
N GLY A 981 16.62 -4.77 -6.68
CA GLY A 981 17.22 -6.10 -6.57
C GLY A 981 16.53 -7.18 -7.43
N ARG A 982 16.39 -6.95 -8.74
CA ARG A 982 15.96 -8.00 -9.68
C ARG A 982 17.09 -8.33 -10.66
N GLY A 983 17.63 -9.55 -10.52
CA GLY A 983 18.39 -10.24 -11.56
C GLY A 983 19.84 -9.76 -11.73
N TYR A 984 20.76 -10.51 -11.11
CA TYR A 984 22.22 -10.48 -11.30
C TYR A 984 23.00 -9.34 -10.59
N LEU A 985 24.11 -9.77 -9.97
CA LEU A 985 25.27 -8.98 -9.51
C LEU A 985 25.12 -8.14 -8.22
N SER A 986 25.29 -8.81 -7.07
CA SER A 986 26.36 -8.49 -6.10
C SER A 986 26.50 -7.08 -5.47
N ASN A 987 25.57 -6.16 -5.70
CA ASN A 987 25.67 -4.73 -5.32
C ASN A 987 25.49 -4.45 -3.82
N GLY A 988 26.18 -3.43 -3.30
CA GLY A 988 26.06 -2.99 -1.91
C GLY A 988 24.83 -2.11 -1.64
N GLY A 989 24.32 -2.14 -0.40
CA GLY A 989 23.27 -1.24 0.07
C GLY A 989 23.79 0.21 0.27
N GLY A 990 22.91 1.21 0.14
CA GLY A 990 23.21 2.63 0.41
C GLY A 990 22.33 3.21 1.52
N TYR A 991 22.80 4.26 2.22
CA TYR A 991 21.96 5.06 3.14
C TYR A 991 22.52 6.46 3.38
N GLY A 992 23.65 6.55 4.10
CA GLY A 992 24.36 7.80 4.33
C GLY A 992 25.32 8.13 3.19
N GLY A 993 26.03 7.10 2.70
CA GLY A 993 26.75 7.07 1.44
C GLY A 993 26.13 6.04 0.47
N LYS A 994 26.46 6.16 -0.82
CA LYS A 994 26.07 5.20 -1.87
C LYS A 994 26.74 3.83 -1.65
N GLY A 995 26.04 2.76 -2.02
CA GLY A 995 26.58 1.41 -2.06
C GLY A 995 27.44 1.17 -3.30
N GLY A 996 28.49 0.36 -3.16
CA GLY A 996 29.41 0.02 -4.23
C GLY A 996 28.76 -0.78 -5.36
N ARG A 997 29.39 -0.71 -6.53
CA ARG A 997 28.84 -1.13 -7.82
C ARG A 997 29.55 -2.36 -8.38
N ALA A 998 28.73 -3.35 -8.75
CA ALA A 998 29.07 -4.44 -9.66
C ALA A 998 28.37 -4.23 -11.03
N SER A 999 27.12 -3.78 -11.03
CA SER A 999 26.37 -3.36 -12.22
C SER A 999 25.24 -2.38 -11.85
N PRO A 1000 24.89 -1.36 -12.66
CA PRO A 1000 23.74 -0.50 -12.36
C PRO A 1000 22.41 -1.27 -12.33
N PRO A 1001 21.44 -0.91 -11.47
CA PRO A 1001 21.48 0.14 -10.46
C PRO A 1001 22.08 -0.32 -9.10
N TYR A 1002 22.71 0.62 -8.38
CA TYR A 1002 23.34 0.39 -7.06
C TYR A 1002 22.66 1.22 -5.95
N GLY A 1003 22.89 0.87 -4.68
CA GLY A 1003 22.19 1.46 -3.53
C GLY A 1003 22.42 2.96 -3.36
N GLN A 1004 21.32 3.74 -3.29
CA GLN A 1004 21.37 5.20 -3.18
C GLN A 1004 21.32 5.69 -1.72
N THR A 1005 21.66 6.96 -1.51
CA THR A 1005 21.47 7.63 -0.22
C THR A 1005 20.01 8.02 0.00
N TYR A 1006 19.55 8.00 1.25
CA TYR A 1006 18.20 8.46 1.63
C TYR A 1006 18.17 8.98 3.07
N GLY A 1007 17.06 9.61 3.47
CA GLY A 1007 16.91 10.21 4.80
C GLY A 1007 17.77 11.47 5.03
N SER A 1008 17.61 12.08 6.21
CA SER A 1008 18.32 13.30 6.60
C SER A 1008 19.66 12.99 7.27
N ALA A 1009 20.70 13.77 6.95
CA ALA A 1009 21.98 13.74 7.65
C ALA A 1009 21.88 14.30 9.08
N GLU A 1010 21.01 15.28 9.29
CA GLU A 1010 20.82 15.98 10.57
C GLU A 1010 19.83 15.27 11.50
N THR A 1011 18.87 14.55 10.91
CA THR A 1011 17.79 13.83 11.60
C THR A 1011 17.63 12.41 11.05
N PRO A 1012 18.65 11.53 11.20
CA PRO A 1012 18.60 10.18 10.67
C PRO A 1012 17.63 9.32 11.50
N ILE A 1013 16.39 9.21 11.03
CA ILE A 1013 15.29 8.43 11.66
C ILE A 1013 15.00 7.10 10.96
N HIS A 1014 15.80 6.71 9.96
CA HIS A 1014 15.63 5.45 9.23
C HIS A 1014 16.82 4.50 9.50
N PRO A 1015 16.60 3.17 9.43
CA PRO A 1015 17.68 2.20 9.37
C PRO A 1015 18.31 2.14 7.97
N GLY A 1016 19.48 1.50 7.90
CA GLY A 1016 20.23 1.24 6.67
C GLY A 1016 19.65 0.10 5.83
N SER A 1017 19.98 0.09 4.54
CA SER A 1017 19.47 -0.85 3.54
C SER A 1017 20.29 -2.14 3.45
N GLY A 1018 19.64 -3.23 3.05
CA GLY A 1018 20.31 -4.49 2.76
C GLY A 1018 21.02 -4.50 1.41
N GLY A 1019 22.10 -5.28 1.29
CA GLY A 1019 22.82 -5.54 0.05
C GLY A 1019 22.14 -6.61 -0.83
N GLY A 1020 22.61 -6.75 -2.07
CA GLY A 1020 22.13 -7.74 -3.04
C GLY A 1020 22.67 -9.15 -2.78
N GLY A 1021 21.77 -10.14 -2.81
CA GLY A 1021 22.12 -11.57 -2.81
C GLY A 1021 22.05 -12.21 -4.20
N ASN A 1022 22.47 -13.46 -4.33
CA ASN A 1022 22.49 -14.19 -5.60
C ASN A 1022 21.58 -15.45 -5.61
N ASP A 1023 20.99 -15.76 -6.76
CA ASP A 1023 20.24 -16.99 -7.08
C ASP A 1023 19.07 -17.40 -6.15
N GLY A 1024 18.60 -16.53 -5.25
CA GLY A 1024 17.50 -16.84 -4.33
C GLY A 1024 17.84 -17.89 -3.25
N ASN A 1025 19.11 -18.31 -3.18
CA ASN A 1025 19.59 -19.30 -2.21
C ASN A 1025 19.78 -18.63 -0.83
N PRO A 1026 19.21 -19.16 0.28
CA PRO A 1026 19.39 -18.61 1.62
C PRO A 1026 20.86 -18.46 2.07
N TRP A 1027 21.76 -19.28 1.52
CA TRP A 1027 23.19 -19.26 1.80
C TRP A 1027 23.99 -18.22 0.98
N ARG A 1028 23.32 -17.48 0.08
CA ARG A 1028 23.88 -16.42 -0.79
C ARG A 1028 23.11 -15.10 -0.64
N SER A 1029 22.66 -14.79 0.57
CA SER A 1029 21.99 -13.53 0.89
C SER A 1029 22.97 -12.36 0.93
N GLY A 1030 22.51 -11.18 0.49
CA GLY A 1030 23.24 -9.94 0.75
C GLY A 1030 23.23 -9.57 2.24
N GLY A 1031 24.17 -8.75 2.66
CA GLY A 1031 24.27 -8.31 4.05
C GLY A 1031 23.08 -7.44 4.47
N ASN A 1032 22.55 -7.65 5.67
CA ASN A 1032 21.51 -6.77 6.22
C ASN A 1032 22.07 -5.37 6.54
N GLY A 1033 21.25 -4.33 6.37
CA GLY A 1033 21.64 -2.98 6.76
C GLY A 1033 21.71 -2.79 8.28
N GLY A 1034 22.44 -1.76 8.72
CA GLY A 1034 22.48 -1.36 10.13
C GLY A 1034 21.14 -0.83 10.64
N GLY A 1035 20.81 -1.07 11.90
CA GLY A 1035 19.59 -0.56 12.53
C GLY A 1035 19.67 0.93 12.89
N LEU A 1036 18.71 1.41 13.67
CA LEU A 1036 18.68 2.77 14.21
C LEU A 1036 18.90 2.80 15.72
N VAL A 1037 19.85 3.63 16.17
CA VAL A 1037 20.01 4.05 17.57
C VAL A 1037 19.46 5.48 17.72
N ARG A 1038 18.21 5.64 18.19
CA ARG A 1038 17.56 6.96 18.38
C ARG A 1038 17.36 7.26 19.87
N VAL A 1039 18.19 8.14 20.44
CA VAL A 1039 18.19 8.49 21.88
C VAL A 1039 17.92 9.99 22.07
N GLU A 1040 16.90 10.30 22.86
CA GLU A 1040 16.56 11.64 23.32
C GLU A 1040 16.81 11.73 24.83
N ALA A 1041 17.91 12.39 25.22
CA ALA A 1041 18.34 12.55 26.60
C ALA A 1041 18.14 13.99 27.09
N GLY A 1042 17.48 14.18 28.25
CA GLY A 1042 17.33 15.50 28.87
C GLY A 1042 18.62 16.05 29.50
N GLY A 1043 19.63 15.20 29.70
CA GLY A 1043 20.87 15.48 30.44
C GLY A 1043 22.11 15.01 29.69
N VAL A 1044 22.84 14.06 30.26
CA VAL A 1044 24.15 13.61 29.79
C VAL A 1044 24.06 12.32 28.98
N ILE A 1045 24.75 12.26 27.85
CA ILE A 1045 25.10 11.01 27.17
C ILE A 1045 26.61 10.79 27.34
N ALA A 1046 26.99 9.86 28.20
CA ALA A 1046 28.38 9.50 28.50
C ALA A 1046 28.73 8.18 27.80
N VAL A 1047 29.57 8.24 26.76
CA VAL A 1047 29.97 7.08 25.95
C VAL A 1047 31.45 6.78 26.16
N ASN A 1048 31.76 5.82 27.03
CA ASN A 1048 33.10 5.25 27.19
C ASN A 1048 33.23 3.86 26.52
N GLY A 1049 32.09 3.22 26.22
CA GLY A 1049 32.00 1.98 25.46
C GLY A 1049 31.75 2.21 23.96
N VAL A 1050 30.95 1.33 23.35
CA VAL A 1050 30.70 1.34 21.89
C VAL A 1050 29.22 1.57 21.59
N VAL A 1051 28.91 2.48 20.66
CA VAL A 1051 27.60 2.59 20.00
C VAL A 1051 27.80 2.28 18.52
N ARG A 1052 27.12 1.25 18.01
CA ARG A 1052 27.32 0.79 16.63
C ARG A 1052 26.02 0.47 15.90
N ALA A 1053 25.99 0.82 14.63
CA ALA A 1053 24.88 0.61 13.70
C ALA A 1053 25.44 0.21 12.31
N ASN A 1054 26.41 -0.69 12.26
CA ASN A 1054 27.08 -1.06 11.01
C ASN A 1054 26.21 -2.00 10.17
N GLY A 1055 26.38 -1.96 8.84
CA GLY A 1055 25.87 -2.99 7.95
C GLY A 1055 26.60 -4.31 8.16
N ASN A 1056 25.94 -5.43 7.86
CA ASN A 1056 26.57 -6.73 7.78
C ASN A 1056 27.26 -6.92 6.42
N ASP A 1057 28.30 -7.75 6.39
CA ASP A 1057 28.94 -8.19 5.16
C ASP A 1057 28.01 -9.09 4.33
N GLY A 1058 28.29 -9.21 3.02
CA GLY A 1058 27.63 -10.17 2.14
C GLY A 1058 27.93 -11.63 2.54
N GLY A 1059 26.93 -12.51 2.47
CA GLY A 1059 27.04 -13.91 2.89
C GLY A 1059 27.45 -14.89 1.78
N GLY A 1060 28.19 -15.93 2.18
CA GLY A 1060 28.51 -17.11 1.36
C GLY A 1060 29.64 -16.90 0.35
N ASP A 1061 30.15 -17.99 -0.23
CA ASP A 1061 31.38 -17.96 -1.06
C ASP A 1061 31.28 -17.14 -2.34
N TYR A 1062 30.08 -16.79 -2.80
CA TYR A 1062 29.81 -16.19 -4.12
C TYR A 1062 29.44 -14.71 -4.02
N GLY A 1063 29.59 -13.95 -5.10
CA GLY A 1063 29.41 -12.50 -5.12
C GLY A 1063 28.09 -12.01 -4.50
N THR A 1064 28.17 -11.52 -3.27
CA THR A 1064 27.07 -10.88 -2.54
C THR A 1064 27.53 -9.51 -2.04
N GLY A 1065 26.58 -8.59 -1.94
CA GLY A 1065 26.85 -7.22 -1.53
C GLY A 1065 26.67 -7.00 -0.03
N GLY A 1066 27.49 -6.12 0.55
CA GLY A 1066 27.36 -5.70 1.94
C GLY A 1066 26.16 -4.77 2.17
N GLY A 1067 25.55 -4.85 3.35
CA GLY A 1067 24.50 -3.92 3.79
C GLY A 1067 25.08 -2.54 4.11
N SER A 1068 24.26 -1.49 4.01
CA SER A 1068 24.71 -0.14 4.38
C SER A 1068 24.84 0.02 5.89
N GLY A 1069 25.64 1.00 6.32
CA GLY A 1069 25.54 1.52 7.68
C GLY A 1069 24.11 2.04 7.96
N GLY A 1070 23.72 2.02 9.22
CA GLY A 1070 22.44 2.45 9.74
C GLY A 1070 22.46 3.87 10.31
N GLY A 1071 21.58 4.15 11.27
CA GLY A 1071 21.45 5.48 11.89
C GLY A 1071 21.91 5.49 13.34
N ILE A 1072 22.64 6.53 13.73
CA ILE A 1072 22.86 6.93 15.13
C ILE A 1072 22.36 8.37 15.25
N TYR A 1073 21.30 8.58 16.02
CA TYR A 1073 20.71 9.90 16.28
C TYR A 1073 20.63 10.12 17.80
N LEU A 1074 21.49 11.02 18.29
CA LEU A 1074 21.59 11.38 19.69
C LEU A 1074 21.17 12.85 19.87
N THR A 1075 20.33 13.12 20.85
CA THR A 1075 19.99 14.49 21.30
C THR A 1075 20.22 14.56 22.80
N CYS A 1076 21.01 15.51 23.28
CA CYS A 1076 21.39 15.61 24.70
C CYS A 1076 21.71 17.05 25.14
N ARG A 1077 21.81 17.30 26.44
CA ARG A 1077 22.42 18.55 26.93
C ARG A 1077 23.94 18.49 26.79
N VAL A 1078 24.56 17.42 27.30
CA VAL A 1078 26.02 17.20 27.28
C VAL A 1078 26.30 15.85 26.64
N ILE A 1079 27.25 15.78 25.72
CA ILE A 1079 27.88 14.51 25.31
C ILE A 1079 29.32 14.47 25.83
N GLU A 1080 29.73 13.35 26.41
CA GLU A 1080 31.06 13.16 26.99
C GLU A 1080 31.54 11.71 26.90
N GLY A 1081 32.82 11.47 27.22
CA GLY A 1081 33.45 10.15 27.20
C GLY A 1081 34.38 9.91 26.01
N SER A 1082 35.11 8.79 26.06
CA SER A 1082 36.20 8.45 25.12
C SER A 1082 35.92 7.21 24.25
N GLY A 1083 34.65 6.81 24.11
CA GLY A 1083 34.22 5.62 23.39
C GLY A 1083 34.13 5.81 21.87
N SER A 1084 33.35 4.98 21.19
CA SER A 1084 33.17 5.09 19.73
C SER A 1084 31.72 5.07 19.27
N LEU A 1085 31.42 5.86 18.24
CA LEU A 1085 30.16 5.88 17.48
C LEU A 1085 30.46 5.36 16.07
N THR A 1086 29.89 4.23 15.65
CA THR A 1086 30.18 3.63 14.33
C THR A 1086 28.92 3.31 13.54
N ALA A 1087 28.87 3.71 12.28
CA ALA A 1087 27.79 3.43 11.34
C ALA A 1087 28.38 3.04 9.97
N ASN A 1088 29.27 2.06 9.96
CA ASN A 1088 30.03 1.68 8.77
C ASN A 1088 29.24 0.74 7.86
N GLY A 1089 29.47 0.79 6.54
CA GLY A 1089 28.95 -0.20 5.60
C GLY A 1089 29.65 -1.57 5.73
N GLY A 1090 28.96 -2.65 5.37
CA GLY A 1090 29.52 -4.00 5.32
C GLY A 1090 30.32 -4.28 4.05
N ALA A 1091 31.23 -5.23 4.09
CA ALA A 1091 32.03 -5.68 2.95
C ALA A 1091 31.22 -6.55 1.95
N GLY A 1092 31.67 -6.62 0.70
CA GLY A 1092 31.18 -7.56 -0.31
C GLY A 1092 32.06 -8.81 -0.44
N HIS A 1093 31.52 -9.94 -0.91
CA HIS A 1093 32.23 -11.23 -0.96
C HIS A 1093 32.93 -11.56 -2.30
N TRP A 1094 34.07 -12.25 -2.24
CA TRP A 1094 35.06 -12.40 -3.33
C TRP A 1094 35.05 -13.77 -4.03
N ALA A 1095 34.05 -14.03 -4.87
CA ALA A 1095 34.19 -14.99 -5.99
C ALA A 1095 33.34 -14.63 -7.24
N GLY A 1096 32.72 -13.45 -7.28
CA GLY A 1096 31.81 -13.04 -8.36
C GLY A 1096 31.40 -11.56 -8.33
N GLY A 1097 32.30 -10.67 -7.87
CA GLY A 1097 32.08 -9.21 -7.90
C GLY A 1097 31.25 -8.62 -6.76
N GLY A 1098 31.32 -9.18 -5.54
CA GLY A 1098 30.70 -8.58 -4.34
C GLY A 1098 31.14 -7.14 -4.09
N SER A 1099 30.17 -6.25 -3.87
CA SER A 1099 30.41 -4.82 -3.61
C SER A 1099 30.08 -4.41 -2.17
N ALA A 1100 30.82 -3.45 -1.64
CA ALA A 1100 30.64 -2.95 -0.27
C ALA A 1100 29.37 -2.10 -0.13
N GLY A 1101 28.75 -2.14 1.05
CA GLY A 1101 27.72 -1.18 1.45
C GLY A 1101 28.30 0.21 1.71
N GLY A 1102 27.50 1.24 1.47
CA GLY A 1102 27.82 2.63 1.81
C GLY A 1102 27.74 2.88 3.31
N GLY A 1103 28.40 3.96 3.77
CA GLY A 1103 28.33 4.38 5.16
C GLY A 1103 26.92 4.81 5.59
N GLY A 1104 26.69 4.81 6.90
CA GLY A 1104 25.44 5.20 7.54
C GLY A 1104 25.39 6.69 7.90
N ARG A 1105 24.54 7.05 8.87
CA ARG A 1105 24.37 8.44 9.31
C ARG A 1105 24.52 8.56 10.82
N ILE A 1106 25.42 9.43 11.27
CA ILE A 1106 25.60 9.78 12.68
C ILE A 1106 25.22 11.25 12.85
N ALA A 1107 24.29 11.56 13.74
CA ALA A 1107 23.91 12.91 14.11
C ALA A 1107 23.87 13.06 15.63
N VAL A 1108 24.61 14.02 16.16
CA VAL A 1108 24.62 14.35 17.59
C VAL A 1108 24.26 15.81 17.77
N TRP A 1109 23.13 16.04 18.45
CA TRP A 1109 22.67 17.36 18.85
C TRP A 1109 22.96 17.58 20.34
N ARG A 1110 23.74 18.62 20.67
CA ARG A 1110 24.17 18.92 22.05
C ARG A 1110 24.21 20.41 22.37
N THR A 1111 24.12 20.77 23.66
CA THR A 1111 24.42 22.15 24.14
C THR A 1111 25.86 22.32 24.62
N THR A 1112 26.55 21.21 24.89
CA THR A 1112 27.94 21.18 25.36
C THR A 1112 28.58 19.91 24.86
N ASP A 1113 29.74 20.05 24.22
CA ASP A 1113 30.52 18.94 23.70
C ASP A 1113 31.77 18.73 24.56
N ARG A 1114 31.93 17.50 25.07
CA ARG A 1114 33.10 17.00 25.80
C ARG A 1114 33.48 15.59 25.34
N PHE A 1115 32.99 15.17 24.17
CA PHE A 1115 33.30 13.87 23.64
C PHE A 1115 34.74 13.87 23.11
N SER A 1116 35.57 12.98 23.65
CA SER A 1116 36.98 12.80 23.24
C SER A 1116 37.20 11.45 22.54
N GLY A 1117 36.11 10.76 22.21
CA GLY A 1117 36.10 9.50 21.47
C GLY A 1117 36.10 9.69 19.95
N SER A 1118 35.78 8.61 19.22
CA SER A 1118 35.71 8.62 17.75
C SER A 1118 34.28 8.50 17.22
N ALA A 1119 34.04 9.09 16.05
CA ALA A 1119 32.84 8.87 15.26
C ALA A 1119 33.22 8.48 13.83
N GLU A 1120 32.66 7.40 13.31
CA GLU A 1120 32.98 6.85 11.99
C GLU A 1120 31.73 6.39 11.24
N ALA A 1121 31.60 6.80 9.98
CA ALA A 1121 30.57 6.32 9.06
C ALA A 1121 31.24 5.87 7.75
N ALA A 1122 32.21 4.96 7.83
CA ALA A 1122 33.00 4.51 6.70
C ALA A 1122 32.18 3.68 5.70
N ARG A 1123 32.62 3.66 4.44
CA ARG A 1123 32.20 2.64 3.47
C ARG A 1123 32.69 1.25 3.90
N GLY A 1124 32.01 0.19 3.45
CA GLY A 1124 32.56 -1.16 3.57
C GLY A 1124 33.80 -1.38 2.69
N SER A 1125 34.52 -2.47 2.94
CA SER A 1125 35.72 -2.82 2.19
C SER A 1125 35.42 -3.67 0.95
N THR A 1126 36.18 -3.46 -0.14
CA THR A 1126 36.30 -4.41 -1.26
C THR A 1126 37.75 -4.47 -1.73
N VAL A 1127 38.08 -5.50 -2.53
CA VAL A 1127 39.41 -5.65 -3.13
C VAL A 1127 39.50 -5.01 -4.53
N THR A 1128 38.37 -4.68 -5.19
CA THR A 1128 38.35 -4.31 -6.64
C THR A 1128 37.30 -3.30 -7.10
N SER A 1129 36.41 -2.77 -6.25
CA SER A 1129 35.42 -1.75 -6.65
C SER A 1129 35.42 -0.58 -5.65
N PRO A 1130 35.89 0.62 -6.03
CA PRO A 1130 36.02 1.77 -5.13
C PRO A 1130 34.72 2.56 -4.91
N ASP A 1131 33.63 2.20 -5.59
CA ASP A 1131 32.42 3.02 -5.76
C ASP A 1131 31.52 3.18 -4.52
N ALA A 1132 31.84 2.53 -3.38
CA ALA A 1132 31.08 2.73 -2.15
C ALA A 1132 31.50 4.04 -1.46
N GLU A 1133 30.55 4.87 -1.03
CA GLU A 1133 30.84 6.17 -0.42
C GLU A 1133 30.77 6.10 1.12
N PRO A 1134 31.59 6.90 1.84
CA PRO A 1134 31.38 7.13 3.26
C PRO A 1134 30.04 7.84 3.50
N GLY A 1135 29.52 7.67 4.70
CA GLY A 1135 28.29 8.29 5.16
C GLY A 1135 28.50 9.64 5.84
N THR A 1136 27.43 10.16 6.43
CA THR A 1136 27.41 11.52 7.00
C THR A 1136 27.58 11.50 8.52
N ILE A 1137 28.46 12.36 9.04
CA ILE A 1137 28.60 12.65 10.48
C ILE A 1137 28.26 14.12 10.69
N TYR A 1138 27.30 14.39 11.57
CA TYR A 1138 26.79 15.73 11.87
C TYR A 1138 26.85 16.02 13.37
N TRP A 1139 27.39 17.19 13.71
CA TRP A 1139 27.53 17.70 15.08
C TRP A 1139 26.75 19.02 15.18
N GLY A 1140 25.52 18.95 15.69
CA GLY A 1140 24.59 20.06 15.78
C GLY A 1140 24.53 20.70 17.16
N ASP A 1141 24.41 22.03 17.20
CA ASP A 1141 24.24 22.77 18.45
C ASP A 1141 22.76 22.97 18.77
N ILE A 1142 22.33 22.56 19.97
CA ILE A 1142 21.01 22.88 20.50
C ILE A 1142 21.10 24.25 21.16
N ALA A 1143 20.22 25.17 20.75
CA ALA A 1143 20.14 26.48 21.38
C ALA A 1143 19.84 26.36 22.90
N PRO A 1144 20.50 27.15 23.76
CA PRO A 1144 20.21 27.17 25.18
C PRO A 1144 18.72 27.40 25.49
N ALA A 1145 18.22 26.78 26.56
CA ALA A 1145 16.84 26.98 27.00
C ALA A 1145 16.59 28.48 27.30
N GLY A 1146 15.64 29.08 26.57
CA GLY A 1146 15.36 30.52 26.63
C GLY A 1146 15.93 31.36 25.49
N THR A 1147 16.67 30.77 24.54
CA THR A 1147 17.10 31.48 23.32
C THR A 1147 15.90 31.82 22.44
N VAL A 1148 15.66 33.13 22.25
CA VAL A 1148 14.74 33.63 21.24
C VAL A 1148 15.42 33.57 19.88
N PHE A 1149 14.92 32.71 18.99
CA PHE A 1149 15.35 32.69 17.59
C PHE A 1149 14.81 33.92 16.87
N CYS A 1150 15.61 34.98 16.80
CA CYS A 1150 15.41 36.03 15.79
C CYS A 1150 16.01 35.52 14.48
N VAL A 1151 15.23 34.74 13.74
CA VAL A 1151 15.63 34.22 12.42
C VAL A 1151 15.65 35.40 11.44
N ARG A 1152 16.78 35.61 10.77
CA ARG A 1152 16.96 36.60 9.70
C ARG A 1152 16.56 36.03 8.36
#